data_AF-A0A8S0Q6Z2-F1
#
_entry.id   AF-A0A8S0Q6Z2-F1
#
_cell.length_a   1.000
_cell.length_b   1.000
_cell.length_c   1.000
_cell.angle_alpha   90.00
_cell.angle_beta   90.00
_cell.angle_gamma   90.00
#
_symmetry.space_group_name_H-M   'P 1'
#
loop_
_entity.id
_entity.type
_entity.pdbx_description
1 polymer ?
#
loop_
_entity_poly.entity_id
_entity_poly.type
_entity_poly.pdbx_seq_one_letter_code
_entity_poly.pdbx_strand_id
1 'polypeptide(L)'
;MFSPPHIDVSVNSPLLGVKFYQAQVDVRGSVVCKETCGSSVSVILLRKDGISKEQMTVSLTDQSSEFSFSNVLPGKYRIEVKSYSPVTMSGDDIWCWEHSSVDVDVGADNIEGITFVQKGYWVSVTSSHGVDAYLNQPDGSHVNLKIKKGAQRICLESPGVHELHFVNSCISFGSSLLRIDTSNPLPIYLKGEKYLLSGRINVDTNSLGGDENLPENIPVDMLDNEGTVLDGATARLVSSGIDQSTAVIYEYSVWANSGEKLIFVPRDMRNDGGKKILFYPRQQHVSVTQDGRQAPISPFSGRLGLYIEGSVSPPLSDVHIRVIAEIESQSASLKLGDLALETSTGTDGLYIAGPLYDDITYTIEASKPGYHVKPVGPHSFSCQKFSQIYVQIYSREDMDEPFPSVLLSLSGEDGYRNNSVTGVGGMFTFGNLFPGSFYLRPLLKEYAFSPPAQAIELGSGESREIVFHATRVAYSAIGRVTLLSGQSVEGITVEARADSKRFYEESGTDSSGSYRLRGLQPDTTYVIKVARKGELDRTRIERASPESVTVKVGHEDIKGLDFVVFEQPETTILSGHVEGKKIKELNSHIRVEIRLASDPSKIESIFPLPLSNFFQVKDLSKSKHLLQLKSALPSSAHKFESEVIEIDLERHPQVHVGPLSYRIEEDIHKQELTPAPVYPLVVGVSVITLFVCMPRLKDLYQAAMASVSASSTTAKKDVRKLVVRKKTY
;
A
#
# COMPACT_ATOMS: atom_id res chain seq x y z
N MET A 1 83.68 -49.81 -40.21
CA MET A 1 84.27 -50.94 -40.96
C MET A 1 85.18 -50.40 -42.05
N PHE A 2 86.29 -51.05 -42.33
CA PHE A 2 87.25 -50.65 -43.35
C PHE A 2 87.15 -51.56 -44.57
N SER A 3 87.39 -51.03 -45.76
CA SER A 3 87.46 -51.79 -47.02
C SER A 3 88.87 -51.65 -47.63
N PRO A 4 89.56 -52.75 -47.97
CA PRO A 4 89.13 -54.15 -47.81
C PRO A 4 89.13 -54.63 -46.34
N PRO A 5 88.34 -55.66 -45.97
CA PRO A 5 88.21 -56.13 -44.59
C PRO A 5 89.50 -56.77 -44.03
N HIS A 6 90.35 -57.27 -44.92
CA HIS A 6 91.73 -57.69 -44.65
C HIS A 6 92.57 -57.44 -45.90
N ILE A 7 93.88 -57.26 -45.73
CA ILE A 7 94.86 -57.23 -46.82
C ILE A 7 95.88 -58.31 -46.50
N ASP A 8 95.95 -59.34 -47.32
CA ASP A 8 96.99 -60.34 -47.21
C ASP A 8 98.32 -59.74 -47.66
N VAL A 9 99.28 -59.70 -46.75
CA VAL A 9 100.61 -59.14 -46.98
C VAL A 9 101.69 -60.20 -46.75
N SER A 10 102.58 -60.36 -47.74
CA SER A 10 103.78 -61.20 -47.62
C SER A 10 104.97 -60.33 -47.22
N VAL A 11 105.55 -60.60 -46.04
CA VAL A 11 106.52 -59.70 -45.40
C VAL A 11 107.95 -60.21 -45.60
N ASN A 12 108.64 -59.72 -46.63
CA ASN A 12 110.08 -59.93 -46.84
C ASN A 12 110.93 -58.68 -46.46
N SER A 13 110.28 -57.55 -46.16
CA SER A 13 110.87 -56.26 -45.73
C SER A 13 109.76 -55.35 -45.11
N PRO A 14 110.09 -54.21 -44.46
CA PRO A 14 109.07 -53.31 -43.91
C PRO A 14 108.12 -52.80 -44.99
N LEU A 15 106.82 -53.10 -44.85
CA LEU A 15 105.76 -52.62 -45.76
C LEU A 15 105.21 -51.30 -45.24
N LEU A 16 105.59 -50.19 -45.89
CA LEU A 16 105.04 -48.86 -45.62
C LEU A 16 103.91 -48.59 -46.64
N GLY A 17 102.71 -48.28 -46.15
CA GLY A 17 101.57 -47.90 -46.99
C GLY A 17 100.39 -48.86 -47.04
N VAL A 18 100.26 -49.81 -46.10
CA VAL A 18 99.02 -50.57 -45.90
C VAL A 18 97.95 -49.60 -45.40
N LYS A 19 97.03 -49.23 -46.29
CA LYS A 19 95.97 -48.26 -46.01
C LYS A 19 94.64 -48.97 -46.00
N PHE A 20 93.93 -48.84 -44.90
CA PHE A 20 92.53 -49.23 -44.76
C PHE A 20 91.70 -47.96 -44.90
N TYR A 21 90.79 -47.94 -45.88
CA TYR A 21 89.86 -46.83 -46.07
C TYR A 21 88.56 -47.16 -45.35
N GLN A 22 87.94 -46.17 -44.72
CA GLN A 22 86.62 -46.38 -44.13
C GLN A 22 85.66 -46.75 -45.27
N ALA A 23 84.96 -47.87 -45.13
CA ALA A 23 84.00 -48.29 -46.14
C ALA A 23 82.96 -47.17 -46.32
N GLN A 24 82.73 -46.78 -47.56
CA GLN A 24 81.72 -45.82 -47.96
C GLN A 24 80.83 -46.57 -48.93
N VAL A 25 79.55 -46.69 -48.59
CA VAL A 25 78.60 -47.45 -49.40
C VAL A 25 77.46 -46.55 -49.85
N ASP A 26 76.84 -46.94 -50.95
CA ASP A 26 75.62 -46.30 -51.45
C ASP A 26 74.41 -46.99 -50.83
N VAL A 27 73.45 -46.19 -50.37
CA VAL A 27 72.11 -46.65 -49.95
C VAL A 27 71.10 -46.17 -50.97
N ARG A 28 70.49 -47.11 -51.70
CA ARG A 28 69.57 -46.85 -52.81
C ARG A 28 68.19 -47.43 -52.53
N GLY A 29 67.18 -46.73 -53.03
CA GLY A 29 65.81 -47.16 -52.94
C GLY A 29 64.90 -46.38 -53.88
N SER A 30 63.61 -46.71 -53.84
CA SER A 30 62.59 -46.05 -54.66
C SER A 30 61.36 -45.68 -53.83
N VAL A 31 60.62 -44.69 -54.33
CA VAL A 31 59.35 -44.27 -53.78
C VAL A 31 58.27 -44.53 -54.82
N VAL A 32 57.21 -45.23 -54.43
CA VAL A 32 56.06 -45.52 -55.30
C VAL A 32 54.93 -44.55 -54.93
N CYS A 33 54.67 -43.58 -55.81
CA CYS A 33 53.58 -42.62 -55.65
C CYS A 33 52.33 -43.05 -56.43
N LYS A 34 51.15 -42.63 -55.99
CA LYS A 34 49.87 -42.89 -56.68
C LYS A 34 49.71 -42.07 -57.95
N GLU A 35 50.26 -40.86 -57.94
CA GLU A 35 50.40 -39.99 -59.11
C GLU A 35 51.90 -39.84 -59.42
N THR A 36 52.40 -38.62 -59.63
CA THR A 36 53.83 -38.37 -59.83
C THR A 36 54.52 -38.02 -58.51
N CYS A 37 55.65 -38.69 -58.22
CA CYS A 37 56.53 -38.27 -57.12
C CYS A 37 57.20 -36.95 -57.52
N GLY A 38 56.71 -35.84 -56.97
CA GLY A 38 57.28 -34.51 -57.23
C GLY A 38 58.48 -34.18 -56.33
N SER A 39 59.08 -33.03 -56.59
CA SER A 39 60.12 -32.42 -55.72
C SER A 39 59.67 -32.12 -54.27
N SER A 40 58.37 -32.25 -53.97
CA SER A 40 57.81 -32.16 -52.63
C SER A 40 58.18 -33.33 -51.72
N VAL A 41 58.64 -34.46 -52.27
CA VAL A 41 59.00 -35.65 -51.49
C VAL A 41 60.49 -35.64 -51.17
N SER A 42 60.81 -35.75 -49.89
CA SER A 42 62.18 -35.89 -49.41
C SER A 42 62.36 -37.16 -48.60
N VAL A 43 63.46 -37.86 -48.87
CA VAL A 43 63.93 -39.01 -48.08
C VAL A 43 65.08 -38.53 -47.21
N ILE A 44 65.02 -38.84 -45.92
CA ILE A 44 65.94 -38.38 -44.90
C ILE A 44 66.61 -39.60 -44.27
N LEU A 45 67.94 -39.64 -44.30
CA LEU A 45 68.77 -40.64 -43.63
C LEU A 45 69.29 -40.07 -42.31
N LEU A 46 68.92 -40.69 -41.19
CA LEU A 46 69.28 -40.29 -39.83
C LEU A 46 70.15 -41.34 -39.16
N ARG A 47 71.34 -40.96 -38.71
CA ARG A 47 72.22 -41.85 -37.92
C ARG A 47 71.70 -41.99 -36.48
N LYS A 48 71.61 -43.21 -35.95
CA LYS A 48 71.09 -43.49 -34.58
C LYS A 48 72.14 -43.38 -33.46
N ASP A 49 73.41 -43.17 -33.77
CA ASP A 49 74.48 -43.11 -32.77
C ASP A 49 74.57 -41.71 -32.13
N GLY A 50 74.38 -41.64 -30.81
CA GLY A 50 74.12 -40.40 -30.05
C GLY A 50 75.24 -39.35 -29.94
N ILE A 51 76.29 -39.39 -30.76
CA ILE A 51 77.43 -38.46 -30.67
C ILE A 51 77.45 -37.45 -31.84
N SER A 52 76.84 -37.76 -32.99
CA SER A 52 76.78 -36.86 -34.15
C SER A 52 75.43 -36.95 -34.87
N LYS A 53 74.71 -35.81 -34.99
CA LYS A 53 73.51 -35.69 -35.81
C LYS A 53 73.87 -35.55 -37.29
N GLU A 54 74.46 -36.59 -37.87
CA GLU A 54 74.62 -36.67 -39.32
C GLU A 54 73.26 -36.98 -39.94
N GLN A 55 72.74 -36.00 -40.70
CA GLN A 55 71.50 -36.10 -41.46
C GLN A 55 71.82 -35.84 -42.93
N MET A 56 71.45 -36.79 -43.80
CA MET A 56 71.45 -36.57 -45.24
C MET A 56 70.00 -36.52 -45.72
N THR A 57 69.69 -35.60 -46.63
CA THR A 57 68.34 -35.46 -47.20
C THR A 57 68.45 -35.42 -48.71
N VAL A 58 67.66 -36.26 -49.38
CA VAL A 58 67.55 -36.30 -50.84
C VAL A 58 66.11 -35.95 -51.19
N SER A 59 65.91 -34.93 -52.01
CA SER A 59 64.59 -34.63 -52.58
C SER A 59 64.47 -35.34 -53.92
N LEU A 60 63.30 -35.92 -54.19
CA LEU A 60 63.03 -36.57 -55.46
C LEU A 60 62.90 -35.53 -56.58
N THR A 61 62.92 -36.00 -57.83
CA THR A 61 62.70 -35.15 -59.01
C THR A 61 61.52 -35.69 -59.79
N ASP A 62 60.83 -34.83 -60.52
CA ASP A 62 59.65 -35.23 -61.32
C ASP A 62 59.99 -36.29 -62.39
N GLN A 63 61.28 -36.52 -62.68
CA GLN A 63 61.79 -37.47 -63.66
C GLN A 63 62.28 -38.80 -63.05
N SER A 64 62.50 -38.87 -61.73
CA SER A 64 62.99 -40.08 -61.06
C SER A 64 62.42 -40.20 -59.65
N SER A 65 61.78 -41.34 -59.39
CA SER A 65 61.28 -41.73 -58.07
C SER A 65 62.30 -42.54 -57.26
N GLU A 66 63.56 -42.59 -57.72
CA GLU A 66 64.65 -43.26 -57.01
C GLU A 66 65.44 -42.26 -56.16
N PHE A 67 65.88 -42.71 -54.98
CA PHE A 67 66.78 -41.96 -54.11
C PHE A 67 68.08 -42.73 -53.92
N SER A 68 69.19 -42.00 -53.83
CA SER A 68 70.51 -42.57 -53.56
C SER A 68 71.25 -41.66 -52.58
N PHE A 69 71.66 -42.22 -51.45
CA PHE A 69 72.61 -41.60 -50.55
C PHE A 69 74.00 -42.17 -50.83
N SER A 70 74.93 -41.33 -51.25
CA SER A 70 76.31 -41.75 -51.52
C SER A 70 77.24 -41.42 -50.37
N ASN A 71 78.32 -42.21 -50.25
CA ASN A 71 79.35 -42.07 -49.23
C ASN A 71 78.85 -42.25 -47.79
N VAL A 72 77.89 -43.16 -47.58
CA VAL A 72 77.34 -43.46 -46.24
C VAL A 72 78.32 -44.32 -45.45
N LEU A 73 78.61 -43.91 -44.22
CA LEU A 73 79.51 -44.64 -43.32
C LEU A 73 78.80 -45.82 -42.66
N PRO A 74 79.47 -46.95 -42.39
CA PRO A 74 78.88 -48.08 -41.69
C PRO A 74 78.33 -47.71 -40.31
N GLY A 75 77.14 -48.21 -39.98
CA GLY A 75 76.45 -47.90 -38.72
C GLY A 75 74.94 -48.12 -38.82
N LYS A 76 74.22 -47.84 -37.73
CA LYS A 76 72.76 -47.98 -37.67
C LYS A 76 72.07 -46.68 -38.07
N TYR A 77 71.20 -46.77 -39.07
CA TYR A 77 70.47 -45.63 -39.60
C TYR A 77 68.96 -45.87 -39.58
N ARG A 78 68.21 -44.77 -39.58
CA ARG A 78 66.77 -44.73 -39.85
C ARG A 78 66.55 -43.88 -41.09
N ILE A 79 65.88 -44.43 -42.08
CA ILE A 79 65.47 -43.71 -43.28
C ILE A 79 64.01 -43.32 -43.09
N GLU A 80 63.68 -42.05 -43.25
CA GLU A 80 62.32 -41.52 -43.18
C GLU A 80 61.94 -40.88 -44.52
N VAL A 81 60.69 -41.05 -44.94
CA VAL A 81 60.14 -40.36 -46.11
C VAL A 81 59.11 -39.34 -45.64
N LYS A 82 59.14 -38.13 -46.21
CA LYS A 82 58.19 -37.06 -45.92
C LYS A 82 57.82 -36.33 -47.22
N SER A 83 56.55 -35.98 -47.36
CA SER A 83 56.08 -35.09 -48.42
C SER A 83 55.74 -33.73 -47.84
N TYR A 84 56.34 -32.67 -48.35
CA TYR A 84 56.12 -31.29 -47.91
C TYR A 84 55.18 -30.55 -48.86
N SER A 85 54.19 -29.84 -48.32
CA SER A 85 53.43 -28.90 -49.13
C SER A 85 54.21 -27.59 -49.33
N PRO A 86 54.28 -27.05 -50.55
CA PRO A 86 54.89 -25.74 -50.81
C PRO A 86 54.11 -24.57 -50.20
N VAL A 87 52.88 -24.80 -49.74
CA VAL A 87 51.94 -23.74 -49.27
C VAL A 87 51.97 -23.58 -47.74
N THR A 88 52.33 -24.62 -46.98
CA THR A 88 52.31 -24.59 -45.51
C THR A 88 53.73 -24.55 -44.94
N MET A 89 54.06 -23.49 -44.21
CA MET A 89 55.35 -23.33 -43.49
C MET A 89 55.55 -24.35 -42.34
N SER A 90 54.64 -25.30 -42.12
CA SER A 90 54.59 -26.14 -40.92
C SER A 90 55.49 -27.38 -40.97
N GLY A 91 56.13 -27.72 -42.09
CA GLY A 91 57.03 -28.88 -42.17
C GLY A 91 56.35 -30.23 -41.90
N ASP A 92 55.01 -30.27 -41.95
CA ASP A 92 54.20 -31.47 -41.72
C ASP A 92 54.08 -32.29 -42.99
N ASP A 93 54.12 -33.63 -42.83
CA ASP A 93 53.98 -34.59 -43.92
C ASP A 93 52.55 -34.61 -44.45
N ILE A 94 52.33 -34.26 -45.72
CA ILE A 94 50.98 -34.22 -46.33
C ILE A 94 50.49 -35.58 -46.83
N TRP A 95 51.34 -36.60 -46.88
CA TRP A 95 50.98 -37.93 -47.37
C TRP A 95 51.01 -38.97 -46.26
N CYS A 96 50.09 -39.94 -46.33
CA CYS A 96 50.17 -41.13 -45.50
C CYS A 96 50.93 -42.21 -46.26
N TRP A 97 51.85 -42.86 -45.56
CA TRP A 97 52.72 -43.91 -46.08
C TRP A 97 52.31 -45.26 -45.51
N GLU A 98 52.55 -46.33 -46.26
CA GLU A 98 52.41 -47.69 -45.72
C GLU A 98 53.42 -47.93 -44.58
N HIS A 99 54.66 -47.50 -44.81
CA HIS A 99 55.70 -47.34 -43.80
C HIS A 99 56.38 -45.99 -44.03
N SER A 100 56.38 -45.08 -43.04
CA SER A 100 57.02 -43.77 -43.18
C SER A 100 58.51 -43.78 -42.79
N SER A 101 58.99 -44.88 -42.22
CA SER A 101 60.39 -45.04 -41.88
C SER A 101 60.83 -46.50 -41.82
N VAL A 102 62.09 -46.76 -42.19
CA VAL A 102 62.73 -48.08 -42.14
C VAL A 102 64.08 -47.95 -41.42
N ASP A 103 64.34 -48.86 -40.49
CA ASP A 103 65.65 -48.96 -39.84
C ASP A 103 66.58 -49.89 -40.64
N VAL A 104 67.80 -49.45 -40.88
CA VAL A 104 68.79 -50.14 -41.74
C VAL A 104 70.15 -50.18 -41.04
N ASP A 105 70.82 -51.34 -41.10
CA ASP A 105 72.20 -51.51 -40.60
C ASP A 105 73.16 -51.50 -41.80
N VAL A 106 73.95 -50.44 -41.90
CA VAL A 106 74.83 -50.19 -43.06
C VAL A 106 76.16 -50.90 -42.84
N GLY A 107 76.40 -51.91 -43.68
CA GLY A 107 77.57 -52.79 -43.65
C GLY A 107 78.76 -52.29 -44.48
N ALA A 108 79.51 -53.22 -45.07
CA ALA A 108 80.58 -52.94 -46.03
C ALA A 108 80.11 -53.00 -47.50
N ASP A 109 78.88 -53.46 -47.75
CA ASP A 109 78.26 -53.60 -49.06
C ASP A 109 77.15 -52.55 -49.27
N ASN A 110 76.87 -52.22 -50.53
CA ASN A 110 75.78 -51.33 -50.91
C ASN A 110 74.42 -51.93 -50.51
N ILE A 111 73.50 -51.07 -50.10
CA ILE A 111 72.14 -51.47 -49.72
C ILE A 111 71.18 -50.99 -50.80
N GLU A 112 70.46 -51.91 -51.42
CA GLU A 112 69.48 -51.65 -52.46
C GLU A 112 68.11 -52.26 -52.08
N GLY A 113 67.04 -51.84 -52.76
CA GLY A 113 65.70 -52.42 -52.61
C GLY A 113 64.82 -51.80 -51.52
N ILE A 114 65.23 -50.68 -50.91
CA ILE A 114 64.41 -49.96 -49.95
C ILE A 114 63.26 -49.28 -50.70
N THR A 115 62.02 -49.60 -50.34
CA THR A 115 60.84 -49.07 -51.05
C THR A 115 59.88 -48.39 -50.08
N PHE A 116 59.49 -47.15 -50.40
CA PHE A 116 58.43 -46.44 -49.69
C PHE A 116 57.20 -46.32 -50.59
N VAL A 117 56.04 -46.73 -50.10
CA VAL A 117 54.78 -46.70 -50.87
C VAL A 117 53.84 -45.65 -50.30
N GLN A 118 53.39 -44.73 -51.15
CA GLN A 118 52.36 -43.76 -50.80
C GLN A 118 51.02 -44.48 -50.63
N LYS A 119 50.50 -44.48 -49.40
CA LYS A 119 49.18 -45.05 -49.09
C LYS A 119 48.06 -44.08 -49.45
N GLY A 120 48.27 -42.77 -49.33
CA GLY A 120 47.26 -41.76 -49.63
C GLY A 120 47.65 -40.35 -49.19
N TYR A 121 46.65 -39.51 -48.97
CA TYR A 121 46.77 -38.10 -48.61
C TYR A 121 46.24 -37.87 -47.18
N TRP A 122 47.00 -37.15 -46.36
CA TRP A 122 46.53 -36.77 -45.03
C TRP A 122 45.58 -35.59 -45.12
N VAL A 123 44.40 -35.74 -44.51
CA VAL A 123 43.46 -34.65 -44.30
C VAL A 123 43.33 -34.40 -42.81
N SER A 124 43.64 -33.16 -42.41
CA SER A 124 43.50 -32.72 -41.03
C SER A 124 42.07 -32.24 -40.78
N VAL A 125 41.37 -32.92 -39.88
CA VAL A 125 39.99 -32.60 -39.49
C VAL A 125 39.98 -32.23 -38.02
N THR A 126 39.54 -31.02 -37.69
CA THR A 126 39.28 -30.61 -36.31
C THR A 126 37.78 -30.47 -36.14
N SER A 127 37.19 -31.35 -35.32
CA SER A 127 35.75 -31.33 -35.06
C SER A 127 35.44 -30.93 -33.63
N SER A 128 34.45 -30.07 -33.47
CA SER A 128 33.86 -29.74 -32.17
C SER A 128 33.15 -30.95 -31.52
N HIS A 129 32.69 -31.91 -32.33
CA HIS A 129 31.86 -33.04 -31.90
C HIS A 129 32.20 -34.34 -32.62
N GLY A 130 31.89 -35.47 -31.98
CA GLY A 130 31.97 -36.76 -32.65
C GLY A 130 30.75 -37.01 -33.55
N VAL A 131 30.96 -37.52 -34.76
CA VAL A 131 29.89 -37.84 -35.71
C VAL A 131 30.27 -39.03 -36.58
N ASP A 132 29.29 -39.89 -36.87
CA ASP A 132 29.43 -40.95 -37.86
C ASP A 132 29.18 -40.35 -39.25
N ALA A 133 30.10 -40.60 -40.17
CA ALA A 133 30.09 -40.03 -41.51
C ALA A 133 30.42 -41.11 -42.54
N TYR A 134 30.13 -40.87 -43.80
CA TYR A 134 30.69 -41.66 -44.90
C TYR A 134 31.30 -40.73 -45.94
N LEU A 135 32.36 -41.21 -46.57
CA LEU A 135 33.06 -40.52 -47.63
C LEU A 135 32.73 -41.20 -48.96
N ASN A 136 32.13 -40.45 -49.88
CA ASN A 136 31.99 -40.85 -51.26
C ASN A 136 33.30 -40.54 -52.00
N GLN A 137 33.90 -41.58 -52.56
CA GLN A 137 35.11 -41.47 -53.36
C GLN A 137 34.79 -41.17 -54.83
N PRO A 138 35.75 -40.59 -55.58
CA PRO A 138 35.58 -40.33 -57.02
C PRO A 138 35.27 -41.58 -57.86
N ASP A 139 35.65 -42.76 -57.38
CA ASP A 139 35.39 -44.06 -58.02
C ASP A 139 33.97 -44.60 -57.76
N GLY A 140 33.14 -43.88 -57.01
CA GLY A 140 31.78 -44.27 -56.64
C GLY A 140 31.69 -45.19 -55.42
N SER A 141 32.81 -45.57 -54.81
CA SER A 141 32.81 -46.32 -53.55
C SER A 141 32.49 -45.41 -52.35
N HIS A 142 31.95 -45.99 -51.27
CA HIS A 142 31.72 -45.27 -50.02
C HIS A 142 32.52 -45.90 -48.89
N VAL A 143 33.15 -45.06 -48.06
CA VAL A 143 33.92 -45.48 -46.87
C VAL A 143 33.29 -44.88 -45.64
N ASN A 144 32.87 -45.74 -44.70
CA ASN A 144 32.36 -45.29 -43.41
C ASN A 144 33.51 -44.76 -42.55
N LEU A 145 33.35 -43.55 -42.02
CA LEU A 145 34.31 -42.84 -41.21
C LEU A 145 33.67 -42.45 -39.87
N LYS A 146 34.45 -42.54 -38.80
CA LYS A 146 34.04 -42.05 -37.48
C LYS A 146 34.87 -40.84 -37.09
N ILE A 147 34.27 -39.66 -37.16
CA ILE A 147 34.94 -38.41 -36.78
C ILE A 147 34.86 -38.26 -35.27
N LYS A 148 36.01 -38.13 -34.61
CA LYS A 148 36.08 -37.90 -33.16
C LYS A 148 36.10 -36.40 -32.86
N LYS A 149 35.67 -36.03 -31.65
CA LYS A 149 35.85 -34.66 -31.12
C LYS A 149 37.35 -34.36 -30.97
N GLY A 150 37.77 -33.19 -31.40
CA GLY A 150 39.17 -32.74 -31.39
C GLY A 150 39.84 -32.80 -32.76
N ALA A 151 41.15 -32.61 -32.77
CA ALA A 151 41.98 -32.70 -33.97
C ALA A 151 42.32 -34.16 -34.29
N GLN A 152 42.11 -34.57 -35.54
CA GLN A 152 42.46 -35.89 -36.04
C GLN A 152 42.95 -35.80 -37.49
N ARG A 153 43.71 -36.81 -37.94
CA ARG A 153 44.17 -36.94 -39.32
C ARG A 153 43.56 -38.20 -39.93
N ILE A 154 43.02 -38.06 -41.13
CA ILE A 154 42.42 -39.17 -41.90
C ILE A 154 43.26 -39.37 -43.15
N CYS A 155 43.61 -40.62 -43.45
CA CYS A 155 44.35 -41.00 -44.66
C CYS A 155 43.35 -41.34 -45.77
N LEU A 156 43.33 -40.55 -46.85
CA LEU A 156 42.49 -40.76 -48.02
C LEU A 156 43.29 -41.45 -49.14
N GLU A 157 42.86 -42.64 -49.54
CA GLU A 157 43.64 -43.50 -50.44
C GLU A 157 43.53 -43.15 -51.93
N SER A 158 42.47 -42.47 -52.35
CA SER A 158 42.26 -42.06 -53.75
C SER A 158 42.52 -40.57 -53.93
N PRO A 159 43.13 -40.13 -55.06
CA PRO A 159 43.23 -38.71 -55.40
C PRO A 159 41.91 -38.18 -55.98
N GLY A 160 41.62 -36.89 -55.79
CA GLY A 160 40.48 -36.18 -56.38
C GLY A 160 39.67 -35.41 -55.35
N VAL A 161 38.41 -35.12 -55.71
CA VAL A 161 37.44 -34.44 -54.85
C VAL A 161 36.50 -35.47 -54.23
N HIS A 162 36.53 -35.62 -52.91
CA HIS A 162 35.68 -36.53 -52.14
C HIS A 162 34.53 -35.77 -51.49
N GLU A 163 33.38 -36.41 -51.36
CA GLU A 163 32.21 -35.83 -50.67
C GLU A 163 31.97 -36.54 -49.33
N LEU A 164 32.14 -35.80 -48.23
CA LEU A 164 31.92 -36.27 -46.87
C LEU A 164 30.48 -35.96 -46.44
N HIS A 165 29.72 -37.00 -46.11
CA HIS A 165 28.33 -36.91 -45.67
C HIS A 165 28.21 -37.31 -44.20
N PHE A 166 27.38 -36.59 -43.44
CA PHE A 166 27.11 -36.88 -42.03
C PHE A 166 25.86 -37.75 -41.88
N VAL A 167 25.93 -38.81 -41.07
CA VAL A 167 24.83 -39.77 -40.86
C VAL A 167 24.23 -39.57 -39.47
N ASN A 168 22.90 -39.47 -39.39
CA ASN A 168 22.14 -39.42 -38.13
C ASN A 168 22.73 -38.44 -37.09
N SER A 169 23.26 -37.31 -37.58
CA SER A 169 23.90 -36.34 -36.70
C SER A 169 22.84 -35.58 -35.92
N CYS A 170 22.97 -35.57 -34.58
CA CYS A 170 22.18 -34.71 -33.70
C CYS A 170 22.67 -33.25 -33.73
N ILE A 171 23.71 -32.97 -34.52
CA ILE A 171 24.41 -31.69 -34.62
C ILE A 171 24.56 -31.33 -36.10
N SER A 172 24.19 -30.11 -36.47
CA SER A 172 24.39 -29.58 -37.80
C SER A 172 25.69 -28.80 -37.84
N PHE A 173 26.54 -29.10 -38.83
CA PHE A 173 27.80 -28.39 -39.10
C PHE A 173 27.63 -27.30 -40.18
N GLY A 174 26.41 -26.80 -40.38
CA GLY A 174 26.05 -25.78 -41.37
C GLY A 174 25.76 -26.33 -42.77
N SER A 175 26.37 -27.45 -43.15
CA SER A 175 26.10 -28.17 -44.40
C SER A 175 25.98 -29.67 -44.18
N SER A 176 25.12 -30.33 -44.96
CA SER A 176 24.90 -31.79 -44.90
C SER A 176 25.98 -32.60 -45.61
N LEU A 177 26.79 -31.93 -46.45
CA LEU A 177 27.95 -32.51 -47.14
C LEU A 177 29.10 -31.51 -47.16
N LEU A 178 30.33 -32.03 -47.22
CA LEU A 178 31.56 -31.25 -47.37
C LEU A 178 32.43 -31.84 -48.48
N ARG A 179 33.01 -30.98 -49.32
CA ARG A 179 33.94 -31.40 -50.37
C ARG A 179 35.39 -31.31 -49.89
N ILE A 180 36.15 -32.38 -50.13
CA ILE A 180 37.56 -32.49 -49.75
C ILE A 180 38.37 -32.68 -51.01
N ASP A 181 39.29 -31.76 -51.30
CA ASP A 181 40.18 -31.85 -52.45
C ASP A 181 41.57 -32.32 -51.99
N THR A 182 42.00 -33.51 -52.45
CA THR A 182 43.31 -34.07 -52.06
C THR A 182 44.49 -33.40 -52.78
N SER A 183 44.25 -32.65 -53.86
CA SER A 183 45.30 -31.92 -54.57
C SER A 183 45.77 -30.68 -53.79
N ASN A 184 44.89 -30.13 -52.95
CA ASN A 184 45.19 -29.03 -52.05
C ASN A 184 44.54 -29.26 -50.67
N PRO A 185 45.16 -30.09 -49.81
CA PRO A 185 44.57 -30.53 -48.56
C PRO A 185 44.54 -29.38 -47.55
N LEU A 186 43.43 -28.63 -47.54
CA LEU A 186 43.15 -27.60 -46.56
C LEU A 186 42.65 -28.22 -45.24
N PRO A 187 42.99 -27.63 -44.07
CA PRO A 187 42.47 -28.09 -42.79
C PRO A 187 40.96 -27.86 -42.71
N ILE A 188 40.23 -28.90 -42.32
CA ILE A 188 38.77 -28.88 -42.19
C ILE A 188 38.40 -28.59 -40.74
N TYR A 189 37.56 -27.58 -40.54
CA TYR A 189 37.04 -27.21 -39.22
C TYR A 189 35.54 -27.46 -39.16
N LEU A 190 35.12 -28.48 -38.41
CA LEU A 190 33.73 -28.84 -38.21
C LEU A 190 33.21 -28.24 -36.90
N LYS A 191 32.59 -27.06 -37.01
CA LYS A 191 31.94 -26.40 -35.87
C LYS A 191 30.45 -26.72 -35.86
N GLY A 192 29.95 -27.25 -34.74
CA GLY A 192 28.50 -27.43 -34.55
C GLY A 192 27.83 -26.06 -34.48
N GLU A 193 26.92 -25.81 -35.40
CA GLU A 193 26.16 -24.56 -35.49
C GLU A 193 24.78 -24.69 -34.84
N LYS A 194 24.08 -25.80 -35.14
CA LYS A 194 22.74 -26.09 -34.62
C LYS A 194 22.67 -27.48 -34.00
N TYR A 195 21.75 -27.65 -33.06
CA TYR A 195 21.56 -28.89 -32.32
C TYR A 195 20.11 -29.35 -32.47
N LEU A 196 19.92 -30.64 -32.71
CA LEU A 196 18.59 -31.24 -32.88
C LEU A 196 17.98 -31.50 -31.50
N LEU A 197 16.86 -30.84 -31.24
CA LEU A 197 16.01 -31.07 -30.08
C LEU A 197 14.85 -31.98 -30.50
N SER A 198 14.50 -32.95 -29.66
CA SER A 198 13.40 -33.87 -29.91
C SER A 198 12.51 -33.99 -28.67
N GLY A 199 11.20 -33.98 -28.85
CA GLY A 199 10.23 -34.12 -27.77
C GLY A 199 9.07 -35.05 -28.14
N ARG A 200 8.30 -35.42 -27.12
CA ARG A 200 7.15 -36.31 -27.25
C ARG A 200 5.90 -35.71 -26.60
N ILE A 201 4.73 -36.02 -27.15
CA ILE A 201 3.43 -35.67 -26.59
C ILE A 201 2.62 -36.97 -26.48
N ASN A 202 2.22 -37.32 -25.26
CA ASN A 202 1.41 -38.49 -24.97
C ASN A 202 -0.03 -38.04 -24.76
N VAL A 203 -0.96 -38.44 -25.60
CA VAL A 203 -2.39 -38.08 -25.48
C VAL A 203 -3.17 -39.27 -24.97
N ASP A 204 -3.87 -39.12 -23.83
CA ASP A 204 -4.64 -40.21 -23.21
C ASP A 204 -5.98 -40.43 -23.94
N THR A 205 -6.13 -41.60 -24.57
CA THR A 205 -7.33 -41.97 -25.34
C THR A 205 -8.54 -42.33 -24.47
N ASN A 206 -8.34 -42.66 -23.19
CA ASN A 206 -9.47 -42.93 -22.30
C ASN A 206 -10.26 -41.65 -21.99
N SER A 207 -9.57 -40.50 -22.01
CA SER A 207 -10.21 -39.18 -21.84
C SER A 207 -11.04 -38.74 -23.06
N LEU A 208 -10.84 -39.36 -24.23
CA LEU A 208 -11.38 -38.94 -25.53
C LEU A 208 -12.75 -39.52 -25.88
N GLY A 209 -13.39 -40.29 -25.00
CA GLY A 209 -14.81 -40.65 -25.13
C GLY A 209 -15.18 -41.27 -26.48
N GLY A 210 -14.42 -42.26 -26.97
CA GLY A 210 -14.83 -43.21 -28.04
C GLY A 210 -15.04 -42.67 -29.47
N ASP A 211 -15.42 -41.42 -29.68
CA ASP A 211 -15.93 -40.89 -30.96
C ASP A 211 -15.24 -39.59 -31.44
N GLU A 212 -14.32 -39.00 -30.66
CA GLU A 212 -13.58 -37.82 -31.11
C GLU A 212 -12.33 -38.19 -31.93
N ASN A 213 -12.28 -37.71 -33.18
CA ASN A 213 -11.12 -37.89 -34.06
C ASN A 213 -9.89 -37.17 -33.50
N LEU A 214 -8.85 -37.95 -33.18
CA LEU A 214 -7.53 -37.44 -32.80
C LEU A 214 -6.93 -36.59 -33.93
N PRO A 215 -6.24 -35.47 -33.60
CA PRO A 215 -5.58 -34.66 -34.61
C PRO A 215 -4.43 -35.45 -35.25
N GLU A 216 -4.31 -35.42 -36.58
CA GLU A 216 -3.17 -36.07 -37.27
C GLU A 216 -1.83 -35.45 -36.88
N ASN A 217 -1.84 -34.14 -36.60
CA ASN A 217 -0.67 -33.36 -36.26
C ASN A 217 -1.00 -32.36 -35.14
N ILE A 218 -0.08 -32.21 -34.19
CA ILE A 218 -0.19 -31.21 -33.10
C ILE A 218 0.91 -30.16 -33.30
N PRO A 219 0.57 -28.89 -33.59
CA PRO A 219 1.55 -27.83 -33.66
C PRO A 219 2.15 -27.55 -32.27
N VAL A 220 3.46 -27.33 -32.25
CA VAL A 220 4.24 -26.98 -31.07
C VAL A 220 4.95 -25.67 -31.36
N ASP A 221 4.50 -24.59 -30.72
CA ASP A 221 5.14 -23.30 -30.86
C ASP A 221 6.47 -23.29 -30.13
N MET A 222 7.44 -22.61 -30.73
CA MET A 222 8.71 -22.31 -30.11
C MET A 222 8.78 -20.81 -29.83
N LEU A 223 8.91 -20.48 -28.55
CA LEU A 223 9.06 -19.11 -28.07
C LEU A 223 10.50 -18.88 -27.58
N ASP A 224 10.97 -17.65 -27.71
CA ASP A 224 12.19 -17.21 -27.03
C ASP A 224 11.95 -17.01 -25.51
N ASN A 225 12.99 -16.58 -24.79
CA ASN A 225 12.90 -16.31 -23.36
C ASN A 225 12.03 -15.07 -23.01
N GLU A 226 11.69 -14.24 -24.00
CA GLU A 226 10.82 -13.06 -23.84
C GLU A 226 9.35 -13.37 -24.23
N GLY A 227 9.08 -14.58 -24.72
CA GLY A 227 7.75 -15.03 -25.14
C GLY A 227 7.39 -14.70 -26.59
N THR A 228 8.36 -14.30 -27.42
CA THR A 228 8.16 -14.03 -28.85
C THR A 228 8.17 -15.35 -29.62
N VAL A 229 7.19 -15.55 -30.51
CA VAL A 229 7.14 -16.72 -31.40
C VAL A 229 8.28 -16.64 -32.41
N LEU A 230 9.21 -17.59 -32.34
CA LEU A 230 10.35 -17.71 -33.25
C LEU A 230 9.98 -18.55 -34.47
N ASP A 231 9.45 -19.75 -34.23
CA ASP A 231 9.10 -20.75 -35.24
C ASP A 231 8.12 -21.79 -34.64
N GLY A 232 7.65 -22.73 -35.46
CA GLY A 232 6.75 -23.82 -35.03
C GLY A 232 7.25 -25.19 -35.46
N ALA A 233 7.26 -26.16 -34.55
CA ALA A 233 7.42 -27.56 -34.88
C ALA A 233 6.03 -28.21 -35.06
N THR A 234 5.96 -29.29 -35.85
CA THR A 234 4.73 -30.08 -35.98
C THR A 234 5.00 -31.47 -35.42
N ALA A 235 4.29 -31.82 -34.35
CA ALA A 235 4.34 -33.15 -33.78
C ALA A 235 3.47 -34.09 -34.60
N ARG A 236 4.09 -35.14 -35.14
CA ARG A 236 3.43 -36.12 -36.00
C ARG A 236 3.13 -37.37 -35.21
N LEU A 237 1.99 -37.98 -35.51
CA LEU A 237 1.60 -39.26 -34.94
C LEU A 237 2.58 -40.37 -35.36
N VAL A 238 3.24 -41.03 -34.40
CA VAL A 238 4.24 -42.09 -34.68
C VAL A 238 3.69 -43.49 -34.38
N SER A 239 2.87 -43.64 -33.34
CA SER A 239 2.25 -44.93 -33.01
C SER A 239 0.83 -44.75 -32.45
N SER A 240 -0.10 -45.50 -33.05
CA SER A 240 -1.32 -45.95 -32.39
C SER A 240 -0.92 -47.24 -31.65
N GLY A 241 -0.98 -47.24 -30.31
CA GLY A 241 -0.36 -48.27 -29.48
C GLY A 241 -0.72 -49.71 -29.89
N ILE A 242 0.30 -50.56 -30.10
CA ILE A 242 0.12 -52.00 -30.33
C ILE A 242 0.06 -52.81 -29.02
N ASP A 243 0.42 -52.26 -27.86
CA ASP A 243 0.38 -53.03 -26.61
C ASP A 243 -0.13 -52.17 -25.44
N GLN A 244 -1.28 -52.55 -24.87
CA GLN A 244 -1.83 -52.25 -23.53
C GLN A 244 -1.71 -50.82 -22.94
N SER A 245 -1.25 -49.83 -23.70
CA SER A 245 -1.11 -48.44 -23.31
C SER A 245 -2.17 -47.61 -24.01
N THR A 246 -3.07 -47.02 -23.24
CA THR A 246 -4.19 -46.18 -23.70
C THR A 246 -3.73 -44.78 -24.11
N ALA A 247 -2.49 -44.63 -24.59
CA ALA A 247 -1.89 -43.33 -24.88
C ALA A 247 -1.30 -43.33 -26.29
N VAL A 248 -1.68 -42.31 -27.06
CA VAL A 248 -1.20 -42.08 -28.42
C VAL A 248 -0.01 -41.13 -28.39
N ILE A 249 1.06 -41.47 -29.13
CA ILE A 249 2.35 -40.77 -29.04
C ILE A 249 2.60 -39.94 -30.31
N TYR A 250 2.84 -38.65 -30.12
CA TYR A 250 3.31 -37.72 -31.14
C TYR A 250 4.77 -37.36 -30.90
N GLU A 251 5.59 -37.36 -31.95
CA GLU A 251 6.99 -36.93 -31.88
C GLU A 251 7.22 -35.68 -32.73
N TYR A 252 8.05 -34.77 -32.22
CA TYR A 252 8.49 -33.58 -32.95
C TYR A 252 9.99 -33.40 -32.77
N SER A 253 10.62 -32.77 -33.77
CA SER A 253 12.05 -32.44 -33.74
C SER A 253 12.31 -31.09 -34.38
N VAL A 254 13.27 -30.34 -33.84
CA VAL A 254 13.60 -29.00 -34.33
C VAL A 254 15.08 -28.68 -34.13
N TRP A 255 15.62 -27.84 -35.01
CA TRP A 255 17.01 -27.38 -34.94
C TRP A 255 17.10 -26.05 -34.20
N ALA A 256 17.91 -25.98 -33.16
CA ALA A 256 18.11 -24.77 -32.35
C ALA A 256 19.58 -24.33 -32.35
N ASN A 257 19.84 -23.04 -32.15
CA ASN A 257 21.20 -22.54 -32.06
C ASN A 257 21.77 -22.75 -30.65
N SER A 258 23.09 -22.74 -30.57
CA SER A 258 23.80 -22.92 -29.32
C SER A 258 23.55 -21.78 -28.31
N GLY A 259 23.30 -22.11 -27.05
CA GLY A 259 23.13 -21.13 -25.97
C GLY A 259 21.73 -20.51 -25.89
N GLU A 260 20.83 -20.85 -26.82
CA GLU A 260 19.45 -20.39 -26.79
C GLU A 260 18.67 -21.00 -25.62
N LYS A 261 17.75 -20.21 -25.10
CA LYS A 261 16.72 -20.63 -24.14
C LYS A 261 15.38 -20.56 -24.85
N LEU A 262 14.77 -21.72 -25.03
CA LEU A 262 13.56 -21.90 -25.81
C LEU A 262 12.44 -22.40 -24.91
N ILE A 263 11.22 -21.99 -25.23
CA ILE A 263 10.00 -22.44 -24.56
C ILE A 263 9.12 -23.15 -25.59
N PHE A 264 8.75 -24.39 -25.31
CA PHE A 264 7.91 -25.21 -26.18
C PHE A 264 6.48 -25.22 -25.68
N VAL A 265 5.52 -24.88 -26.55
CA VAL A 265 4.09 -24.79 -26.20
C VAL A 265 3.23 -25.54 -27.24
N PRO A 266 2.79 -26.78 -26.95
CA PRO A 266 1.86 -27.51 -27.80
C PRO A 266 0.46 -26.88 -27.78
N ARG A 267 -0.24 -26.90 -28.92
CA ARG A 267 -1.59 -26.33 -29.06
C ARG A 267 -2.53 -27.22 -29.88
N ASP A 268 -3.81 -27.24 -29.50
CA ASP A 268 -4.87 -27.89 -30.28
C ASP A 268 -5.61 -26.85 -31.16
N MET A 269 -5.34 -26.90 -32.47
CA MET A 269 -5.90 -25.98 -33.47
C MET A 269 -7.26 -26.43 -34.04
N ARG A 270 -7.83 -27.57 -33.62
CA ARG A 270 -9.10 -28.09 -34.16
C ARG A 270 -10.27 -27.17 -33.82
N ASN A 271 -10.91 -26.53 -34.80
CA ASN A 271 -12.08 -25.67 -34.58
C ASN A 271 -13.38 -26.34 -35.05
N ASP A 272 -13.47 -27.66 -34.89
CA ASP A 272 -14.59 -28.51 -35.31
C ASP A 272 -15.78 -28.49 -34.32
N GLY A 273 -15.67 -27.73 -33.22
CA GLY A 273 -16.66 -27.66 -32.16
C GLY A 273 -16.54 -28.79 -31.12
N GLY A 274 -15.56 -29.69 -31.28
CA GLY A 274 -15.24 -30.72 -30.29
C GLY A 274 -14.50 -30.16 -29.06
N LYS A 275 -14.30 -31.00 -28.05
CA LYS A 275 -13.54 -30.61 -26.86
C LYS A 275 -12.06 -30.46 -27.21
N LYS A 276 -11.46 -29.35 -26.76
CA LYS A 276 -10.05 -29.05 -27.00
C LYS A 276 -9.14 -29.90 -26.11
N ILE A 277 -8.00 -30.33 -26.64
CA ILE A 277 -6.94 -30.97 -25.85
C ILE A 277 -6.10 -29.89 -25.16
N LEU A 278 -5.91 -30.03 -23.86
CA LEU A 278 -4.96 -29.25 -23.05
C LEU A 278 -3.73 -30.10 -22.72
N PHE A 279 -2.58 -29.43 -22.58
CA PHE A 279 -1.29 -30.07 -22.40
C PHE A 279 -0.71 -29.78 -21.00
N TYR A 280 -0.13 -30.82 -20.40
CA TYR A 280 0.40 -30.84 -19.04
C TYR A 280 1.88 -31.25 -19.07
N PRO A 281 2.82 -30.38 -18.67
CA PRO A 281 2.62 -28.96 -18.37
C PRO A 281 2.25 -28.14 -19.62
N ARG A 282 1.77 -26.91 -19.45
CA ARG A 282 1.42 -26.02 -20.57
C ARG A 282 2.61 -25.69 -21.47
N GLN A 283 3.79 -25.58 -20.86
CA GLN A 283 5.01 -25.18 -21.53
C GLN A 283 6.23 -25.85 -20.91
N GLN A 284 7.28 -26.06 -21.71
CA GLN A 284 8.55 -26.62 -21.23
C GLN A 284 9.70 -25.69 -21.61
N HIS A 285 10.53 -25.36 -20.61
CA HIS A 285 11.74 -24.56 -20.81
C HIS A 285 12.93 -25.47 -21.13
N VAL A 286 13.67 -25.14 -22.17
CA VAL A 286 14.83 -25.91 -22.65
C VAL A 286 15.98 -24.95 -22.93
N SER A 287 17.17 -25.28 -22.41
CA SER A 287 18.41 -24.55 -22.69
C SER A 287 19.34 -25.41 -23.53
N VAL A 288 19.76 -24.90 -24.69
CA VAL A 288 20.62 -25.63 -25.62
C VAL A 288 22.07 -25.52 -25.18
N THR A 289 22.69 -26.66 -24.84
CA THR A 289 24.09 -26.71 -24.41
C THR A 289 25.03 -26.91 -25.60
N GLN A 290 26.29 -26.49 -25.45
CA GLN A 290 27.33 -26.69 -26.47
C GLN A 290 27.85 -28.12 -26.55
N ASP A 291 27.49 -28.99 -25.61
CA ASP A 291 28.13 -30.30 -25.46
C ASP A 291 27.24 -31.45 -25.93
N GLY A 292 27.54 -31.95 -27.13
CA GLY A 292 27.05 -33.25 -27.57
C GLY A 292 25.55 -33.31 -27.89
N ARG A 293 25.01 -34.54 -27.83
CA ARG A 293 23.60 -34.82 -28.12
C ARG A 293 22.73 -34.26 -26.99
N GLN A 294 21.76 -33.45 -27.37
CA GLN A 294 20.83 -32.86 -26.42
C GLN A 294 19.91 -33.96 -25.84
N ALA A 295 19.60 -33.85 -24.54
CA ALA A 295 18.61 -34.71 -23.92
C ALA A 295 17.24 -34.46 -24.57
N PRO A 296 16.38 -35.49 -24.68
CA PRO A 296 15.03 -35.29 -25.16
C PRO A 296 14.27 -34.35 -24.22
N ILE A 297 13.43 -33.50 -24.80
CA ILE A 297 12.56 -32.59 -24.06
C ILE A 297 11.58 -33.44 -23.23
N SER A 298 11.37 -33.07 -21.97
CA SER A 298 10.39 -33.71 -21.10
C SER A 298 9.04 -33.82 -21.81
N PRO A 299 8.37 -34.99 -21.76
CA PRO A 299 7.17 -35.21 -22.54
C PRO A 299 6.00 -34.38 -22.02
N PHE A 300 5.12 -33.96 -22.93
CA PHE A 300 3.83 -33.37 -22.61
C PHE A 300 2.77 -34.47 -22.49
N SER A 301 1.85 -34.34 -21.54
CA SER A 301 0.63 -35.16 -21.48
C SER A 301 -0.55 -34.36 -22.02
N GLY A 302 -1.30 -34.89 -22.98
CA GLY A 302 -2.49 -34.27 -23.56
C GLY A 302 -3.77 -34.93 -23.05
N ARG A 303 -4.71 -34.13 -22.56
CA ARG A 303 -6.03 -34.58 -22.07
C ARG A 303 -7.12 -33.62 -22.56
N LEU A 304 -8.37 -34.07 -22.70
CA LEU A 304 -9.47 -33.17 -23.00
C LEU A 304 -9.66 -32.13 -21.88
N GLY A 305 -9.89 -30.88 -22.27
CA GLY A 305 -10.19 -29.81 -21.33
C GLY A 305 -11.51 -30.05 -20.59
N LEU A 306 -11.56 -29.62 -19.34
CA LEU A 306 -12.79 -29.55 -18.56
C LEU A 306 -13.68 -28.42 -19.08
N TYR A 307 -14.96 -28.70 -19.28
CA TYR A 307 -15.97 -27.70 -19.63
C TYR A 307 -17.02 -27.70 -18.53
N ILE A 308 -17.26 -26.51 -17.97
CA ILE A 308 -18.27 -26.32 -16.95
C ILE A 308 -19.50 -25.72 -17.61
N GLU A 309 -20.61 -26.44 -17.52
CA GLU A 309 -21.91 -26.00 -18.01
C GLU A 309 -22.74 -25.48 -16.84
N GLY A 310 -23.36 -24.33 -17.02
CA GLY A 310 -24.14 -23.68 -15.98
C GLY A 310 -25.29 -22.85 -16.52
N SER A 311 -26.07 -22.30 -15.61
CA SER A 311 -27.32 -21.60 -15.95
C SER A 311 -27.63 -20.44 -15.01
N VAL A 312 -28.37 -19.47 -15.52
CA VAL A 312 -28.90 -18.34 -14.74
C VAL A 312 -30.42 -18.30 -14.85
N SER A 313 -31.08 -18.14 -13.72
CA SER A 313 -32.54 -18.06 -13.61
C SER A 313 -32.99 -16.71 -13.00
N PRO A 314 -33.94 -15.99 -13.61
CA PRO A 314 -34.56 -16.28 -14.90
C PRO A 314 -33.54 -16.19 -16.06
N PRO A 315 -33.82 -16.78 -17.24
CA PRO A 315 -32.97 -16.70 -18.42
C PRO A 315 -32.58 -15.26 -18.75
N LEU A 316 -31.29 -14.95 -18.66
CA LEU A 316 -30.75 -13.59 -18.84
C LEU A 316 -29.45 -13.69 -19.63
N SER A 317 -29.34 -12.93 -20.72
CA SER A 317 -28.08 -12.75 -21.46
C SER A 317 -27.11 -11.85 -20.71
N ASP A 318 -25.83 -11.92 -21.07
CA ASP A 318 -24.79 -10.97 -20.65
C ASP A 318 -24.61 -10.90 -19.12
N VAL A 319 -24.84 -12.01 -18.41
CA VAL A 319 -24.38 -12.17 -17.03
C VAL A 319 -22.90 -12.55 -17.11
N HIS A 320 -22.04 -11.76 -16.48
CA HIS A 320 -20.60 -11.99 -16.51
C HIS A 320 -20.26 -13.14 -15.57
N ILE A 321 -19.68 -14.20 -16.13
CA ILE A 321 -19.25 -15.40 -15.42
C ILE A 321 -17.73 -15.41 -15.37
N ARG A 322 -17.17 -15.48 -14.17
CA ARG A 322 -15.73 -15.52 -13.92
C ARG A 322 -15.39 -16.85 -13.28
N VAL A 323 -14.46 -17.58 -13.88
CA VAL A 323 -13.97 -18.85 -13.36
C VAL A 323 -12.61 -18.63 -12.74
N ILE A 324 -12.50 -18.90 -11.44
CA ILE A 324 -11.35 -18.57 -10.60
C ILE A 324 -10.73 -19.86 -10.08
N ALA A 325 -9.40 -19.96 -10.16
CA ALA A 325 -8.66 -21.11 -9.66
C ALA A 325 -8.71 -21.17 -8.12
N GLU A 326 -9.16 -22.30 -7.58
CA GLU A 326 -9.25 -22.53 -6.12
C GLU A 326 -7.93 -23.06 -5.54
N ILE A 327 -7.04 -23.59 -6.38
CA ILE A 327 -5.75 -24.17 -5.99
C ILE A 327 -4.69 -23.78 -7.03
N GLU A 328 -3.43 -23.68 -6.61
CA GLU A 328 -2.30 -23.45 -7.52
C GLU A 328 -2.06 -24.65 -8.45
N SER A 329 -2.12 -24.43 -9.77
CA SER A 329 -1.77 -25.42 -10.79
C SER A 329 -0.35 -25.19 -11.28
N GLN A 330 0.52 -26.16 -11.03
CA GLN A 330 1.87 -26.18 -11.61
C GLN A 330 1.83 -26.40 -13.13
N SER A 331 0.81 -27.09 -13.64
CA SER A 331 0.68 -27.41 -15.06
C SER A 331 0.24 -26.20 -15.89
N ALA A 332 -0.72 -25.43 -15.39
CA ALA A 332 -1.29 -24.27 -16.06
C ALA A 332 -0.58 -22.95 -15.69
N SER A 333 0.30 -22.97 -14.67
CA SER A 333 0.89 -21.78 -14.04
C SER A 333 -0.15 -20.81 -13.48
N LEU A 334 -1.27 -21.33 -12.97
CA LEU A 334 -2.33 -20.56 -12.32
C LEU A 334 -2.11 -20.56 -10.80
N LYS A 335 -2.16 -19.39 -10.17
CA LYS A 335 -2.10 -19.26 -8.70
C LYS A 335 -3.50 -19.29 -8.09
N LEU A 336 -3.55 -19.50 -6.78
CA LEU A 336 -4.78 -19.37 -5.99
C LEU A 336 -5.43 -18.00 -6.22
N GLY A 337 -6.69 -17.97 -6.66
CA GLY A 337 -7.44 -16.75 -6.92
C GLY A 337 -7.19 -16.13 -8.29
N ASP A 338 -6.34 -16.73 -9.13
CA ASP A 338 -6.16 -16.27 -10.50
C ASP A 338 -7.42 -16.56 -11.34
N LEU A 339 -7.71 -15.63 -12.24
CA LEU A 339 -8.78 -15.76 -13.22
C LEU A 339 -8.36 -16.76 -14.32
N ALA A 340 -9.05 -17.88 -14.40
CA ALA A 340 -8.80 -18.92 -15.39
C ALA A 340 -9.50 -18.61 -16.73
N LEU A 341 -10.75 -18.14 -16.67
CA LEU A 341 -11.56 -17.82 -17.86
C LEU A 341 -12.69 -16.85 -17.50
N GLU A 342 -13.08 -16.02 -18.46
CA GLU A 342 -14.32 -15.24 -18.41
C GLU A 342 -15.23 -15.61 -19.58
N THR A 343 -16.52 -15.70 -19.30
CA THR A 343 -17.55 -15.94 -20.29
C THR A 343 -18.83 -15.20 -19.90
N SER A 344 -19.84 -15.23 -20.77
CA SER A 344 -21.13 -14.62 -20.49
C SER A 344 -22.26 -15.56 -20.88
N THR A 345 -23.41 -15.39 -20.23
CA THR A 345 -24.61 -16.18 -20.54
C THR A 345 -25.23 -15.78 -21.87
N GLY A 346 -25.77 -16.78 -22.58
CA GLY A 346 -26.62 -16.58 -23.75
C GLY A 346 -28.01 -16.06 -23.41
N THR A 347 -28.84 -15.81 -24.42
CA THR A 347 -30.24 -15.36 -24.25
C THR A 347 -31.13 -16.38 -23.55
N ASP A 348 -30.74 -17.65 -23.57
CA ASP A 348 -31.35 -18.76 -22.84
C ASP A 348 -30.90 -18.84 -21.38
N GLY A 349 -29.97 -17.98 -20.94
CA GLY A 349 -29.39 -18.00 -19.60
C GLY A 349 -28.37 -19.10 -19.38
N LEU A 350 -28.00 -19.87 -20.41
CA LEU A 350 -26.99 -20.93 -20.32
C LEU A 350 -25.59 -20.36 -20.58
N TYR A 351 -24.58 -20.96 -19.97
CA TYR A 351 -23.18 -20.66 -20.25
C TYR A 351 -22.33 -21.93 -20.24
N ILE A 352 -21.27 -21.90 -21.03
CA ILE A 352 -20.24 -22.93 -21.06
C ILE A 352 -18.90 -22.23 -20.82
N ALA A 353 -18.18 -22.69 -19.80
CA ALA A 353 -16.85 -22.19 -19.45
C ALA A 353 -15.82 -23.31 -19.67
N GLY A 354 -15.02 -23.18 -20.71
CA GLY A 354 -13.95 -24.11 -21.07
C GLY A 354 -13.24 -23.69 -22.36
N PRO A 355 -12.12 -24.35 -22.69
CA PRO A 355 -11.50 -25.47 -21.98
C PRO A 355 -10.72 -25.04 -20.72
N LEU A 356 -10.84 -25.79 -19.63
CA LEU A 356 -10.14 -25.59 -18.35
C LEU A 356 -9.25 -26.79 -18.01
N TYR A 357 -8.23 -26.57 -17.19
CA TYR A 357 -7.32 -27.62 -16.72
C TYR A 357 -8.01 -28.48 -15.65
N ASP A 358 -7.94 -29.80 -15.77
CA ASP A 358 -8.64 -30.75 -14.89
C ASP A 358 -7.83 -31.15 -13.64
N ASP A 359 -6.61 -30.63 -13.48
CA ASP A 359 -5.72 -30.91 -12.36
C ASP A 359 -6.00 -30.05 -11.13
N ILE A 360 -6.93 -29.08 -11.25
CA ILE A 360 -7.36 -28.18 -10.18
C ILE A 360 -8.89 -28.02 -10.16
N THR A 361 -9.40 -27.53 -9.03
CA THR A 361 -10.79 -27.14 -8.87
C THR A 361 -10.98 -25.63 -9.09
N TYR A 362 -12.21 -25.25 -9.45
CA TYR A 362 -12.56 -23.88 -9.78
C TYR A 362 -13.77 -23.40 -8.99
N THR A 363 -13.74 -22.13 -8.60
CA THR A 363 -14.89 -21.39 -8.09
C THR A 363 -15.46 -20.52 -9.20
N ILE A 364 -16.79 -20.38 -9.24
CA ILE A 364 -17.49 -19.61 -10.28
C ILE A 364 -18.21 -18.45 -9.62
N GLU A 365 -17.94 -17.27 -10.12
CA GLU A 365 -18.61 -16.04 -9.72
C GLU A 365 -19.44 -15.50 -10.88
N ALA A 366 -20.64 -15.02 -10.58
CA ALA A 366 -21.53 -14.42 -11.56
C ALA A 366 -21.91 -13.00 -11.12
N SER A 367 -21.89 -12.06 -12.05
CA SER A 367 -22.23 -10.66 -11.78
C SER A 367 -22.94 -10.01 -12.97
N LYS A 368 -23.87 -9.09 -12.67
CA LYS A 368 -24.53 -8.27 -13.69
C LYS A 368 -24.91 -6.91 -13.09
N PRO A 369 -24.52 -5.78 -13.69
CA PRO A 369 -24.87 -4.45 -13.18
C PRO A 369 -26.39 -4.24 -13.09
N GLY A 370 -26.87 -3.70 -11.98
CA GLY A 370 -28.31 -3.48 -11.73
C GLY A 370 -29.08 -4.74 -11.32
N TYR A 371 -28.38 -5.86 -11.10
CA TYR A 371 -28.96 -7.10 -10.61
C TYR A 371 -28.25 -7.56 -9.34
N HIS A 372 -29.01 -8.18 -8.45
CA HIS A 372 -28.49 -9.01 -7.39
C HIS A 372 -28.37 -10.45 -7.88
N VAL A 373 -27.15 -10.99 -7.90
CA VAL A 373 -26.87 -12.35 -8.36
C VAL A 373 -26.54 -13.20 -7.14
N LYS A 374 -27.25 -14.32 -6.97
CA LYS A 374 -27.07 -15.24 -5.85
C LYS A 374 -26.84 -16.67 -6.34
N PRO A 375 -25.82 -17.40 -5.86
CA PRO A 375 -25.64 -18.81 -6.19
C PRO A 375 -26.79 -19.66 -5.64
N VAL A 376 -27.31 -20.57 -6.47
CA VAL A 376 -28.39 -21.51 -6.12
C VAL A 376 -27.91 -22.97 -6.22
N GLY A 377 -26.95 -23.23 -7.10
CA GLY A 377 -26.29 -24.52 -7.26
C GLY A 377 -24.79 -24.34 -7.53
N PRO A 378 -24.05 -25.43 -7.81
CA PRO A 378 -22.61 -25.38 -8.06
C PRO A 378 -22.25 -24.52 -9.28
N HIS A 379 -23.10 -24.52 -10.31
CA HIS A 379 -22.93 -23.79 -11.57
C HIS A 379 -24.21 -23.04 -11.97
N SER A 380 -25.09 -22.79 -11.01
CA SER A 380 -26.40 -22.19 -11.26
C SER A 380 -26.62 -20.97 -10.37
N PHE A 381 -27.07 -19.87 -10.97
CA PHE A 381 -27.28 -18.61 -10.28
C PHE A 381 -28.72 -18.12 -10.44
N SER A 382 -29.20 -17.41 -9.43
CA SER A 382 -30.44 -16.63 -9.49
C SER A 382 -30.13 -15.16 -9.64
N CYS A 383 -30.86 -14.48 -10.52
CA CYS A 383 -30.71 -13.04 -10.75
C CYS A 383 -32.01 -12.31 -10.44
N GLN A 384 -31.90 -11.26 -9.64
CA GLN A 384 -33.02 -10.38 -9.30
C GLN A 384 -32.67 -8.96 -9.70
N LYS A 385 -33.49 -8.34 -10.55
CA LYS A 385 -33.24 -6.97 -11.00
C LYS A 385 -33.65 -6.00 -9.91
N PHE A 386 -32.83 -4.98 -9.65
CA PHE A 386 -33.20 -3.94 -8.70
C PHE A 386 -34.30 -3.04 -9.26
N SER A 387 -35.20 -2.66 -8.36
CA SER A 387 -36.35 -1.82 -8.62
C SER A 387 -36.07 -0.37 -8.21
N GLN A 388 -36.91 0.55 -8.65
CA GLN A 388 -36.73 1.98 -8.43
C GLN A 388 -38.06 2.68 -8.09
N ILE A 389 -38.00 3.67 -7.21
CA ILE A 389 -39.13 4.56 -6.91
C ILE A 389 -38.74 5.98 -7.31
N TYR A 390 -39.50 6.56 -8.23
CA TYR A 390 -39.38 7.95 -8.62
C TYR A 390 -40.44 8.76 -7.86
N VAL A 391 -40.01 9.82 -7.18
CA VAL A 391 -40.86 10.66 -6.33
C VAL A 391 -40.91 12.05 -6.91
N GLN A 392 -42.14 12.57 -7.07
CA GLN A 392 -42.38 13.92 -7.53
C GLN A 392 -43.35 14.64 -6.61
N ILE A 393 -42.98 15.85 -6.19
CA ILE A 393 -43.77 16.66 -5.25
C ILE A 393 -44.16 17.95 -5.93
N TYR A 394 -45.46 18.23 -5.95
CA TYR A 394 -46.02 19.47 -6.50
C TYR A 394 -46.60 20.34 -5.40
N SER A 395 -46.37 21.66 -5.47
CA SER A 395 -47.12 22.63 -4.65
C SER A 395 -48.51 22.82 -5.25
N ARG A 396 -49.54 22.91 -4.40
CA ARG A 396 -50.89 23.27 -4.84
C ARG A 396 -51.05 24.79 -5.03
N GLU A 397 -50.22 25.59 -4.37
CA GLU A 397 -50.39 27.05 -4.26
C GLU A 397 -49.51 27.82 -5.26
N ASP A 398 -48.30 27.33 -5.57
CA ASP A 398 -47.33 28.01 -6.42
C ASP A 398 -46.74 27.07 -7.47
N MET A 399 -47.05 27.31 -8.76
CA MET A 399 -46.54 26.51 -9.88
C MET A 399 -45.23 27.06 -10.49
N ASP A 400 -44.86 28.31 -10.15
CA ASP A 400 -43.75 29.04 -10.78
C ASP A 400 -42.45 29.07 -9.94
N GLU A 401 -42.49 28.64 -8.67
CA GLU A 401 -41.31 28.56 -7.80
C GLU A 401 -40.91 27.10 -7.53
N PRO A 402 -39.60 26.78 -7.51
CA PRO A 402 -39.15 25.42 -7.25
C PRO A 402 -39.48 25.01 -5.80
N PHE A 403 -40.19 23.89 -5.64
CA PHE A 403 -40.60 23.41 -4.33
C PHE A 403 -39.38 23.15 -3.41
N PRO A 404 -39.43 23.56 -2.13
CA PRO A 404 -38.34 23.34 -1.20
C PRO A 404 -38.04 21.86 -0.99
N SER A 405 -36.81 21.57 -0.54
CA SER A 405 -36.37 20.21 -0.20
C SER A 405 -37.24 19.57 0.89
N VAL A 406 -37.73 18.36 0.63
CA VAL A 406 -38.58 17.56 1.52
C VAL A 406 -37.82 16.37 2.05
N LEU A 407 -38.03 16.01 3.32
CA LEU A 407 -37.54 14.75 3.87
C LEU A 407 -38.48 13.61 3.45
N LEU A 408 -37.95 12.65 2.70
CA LEU A 408 -38.62 11.42 2.34
C LEU A 408 -38.16 10.30 3.27
N SER A 409 -39.11 9.68 3.96
CA SER A 409 -38.89 8.49 4.77
C SER A 409 -39.46 7.27 4.05
N LEU A 410 -38.58 6.41 3.55
CA LEU A 410 -38.93 5.15 2.90
C LEU A 410 -38.67 3.99 3.88
N SER A 411 -39.71 3.22 4.15
CA SER A 411 -39.65 2.01 4.98
C SER A 411 -39.92 0.80 4.08
N GLY A 412 -39.31 -0.34 4.33
CA GLY A 412 -39.59 -1.58 3.61
C GLY A 412 -39.69 -2.78 4.54
N GLU A 413 -39.84 -3.95 3.95
CA GLU A 413 -39.73 -5.25 4.63
C GLU A 413 -38.33 -5.42 5.27
N ASP A 414 -38.22 -6.40 6.18
CA ASP A 414 -36.99 -6.75 6.91
C ASP A 414 -36.29 -5.57 7.64
N GLY A 415 -37.06 -4.53 7.95
CA GLY A 415 -36.56 -3.35 8.67
C GLY A 415 -35.78 -2.37 7.80
N TYR A 416 -35.85 -2.48 6.46
CA TYR A 416 -35.27 -1.49 5.55
C TYR A 416 -35.80 -0.09 5.87
N ARG A 417 -34.91 0.87 6.09
CA ARG A 417 -35.25 2.27 6.33
C ARG A 417 -34.26 3.18 5.62
N ASN A 418 -34.78 4.09 4.82
CA ASN A 418 -33.99 5.08 4.10
C ASN A 418 -34.66 6.45 4.24
N ASN A 419 -33.96 7.37 4.89
CA ASN A 419 -34.40 8.76 5.02
C ASN A 419 -33.51 9.62 4.12
N SER A 420 -34.10 10.21 3.09
CA SER A 420 -33.40 11.00 2.08
C SER A 420 -34.08 12.35 1.89
N VAL A 421 -33.36 13.36 1.43
CA VAL A 421 -33.91 14.71 1.20
C VAL A 421 -33.98 14.98 -0.29
N THR A 422 -35.12 15.50 -0.77
CA THR A 422 -35.29 15.84 -2.19
C THR A 422 -34.41 17.02 -2.59
N GLY A 423 -34.05 17.09 -3.87
CA GLY A 423 -33.49 18.31 -4.45
C GLY A 423 -34.48 19.47 -4.46
N VAL A 424 -33.99 20.66 -4.83
CA VAL A 424 -34.83 21.81 -5.16
C VAL A 424 -35.72 21.43 -6.36
N GLY A 425 -37.03 21.68 -6.26
CA GLY A 425 -38.01 21.25 -7.27
C GLY A 425 -38.75 19.95 -6.95
N GLY A 426 -38.53 19.36 -5.77
CA GLY A 426 -39.41 18.28 -5.25
C GLY A 426 -39.24 16.90 -5.92
N MET A 427 -38.15 16.67 -6.66
CA MET A 427 -37.86 15.39 -7.31
C MET A 427 -36.82 14.57 -6.55
N PHE A 428 -37.01 13.24 -6.49
CA PHE A 428 -36.05 12.30 -5.92
C PHE A 428 -36.20 10.89 -6.50
N THR A 429 -35.12 10.11 -6.56
CA THR A 429 -35.15 8.70 -7.01
C THR A 429 -34.52 7.79 -5.98
N PHE A 430 -35.28 6.81 -5.48
CA PHE A 430 -34.74 5.68 -4.72
C PHE A 430 -34.38 4.57 -5.70
N GLY A 431 -33.08 4.29 -5.84
CA GLY A 431 -32.58 3.19 -6.66
C GLY A 431 -32.10 2.00 -5.83
N ASN A 432 -31.73 0.91 -6.52
CA ASN A 432 -31.15 -0.30 -5.92
C ASN A 432 -32.05 -0.95 -4.85
N LEU A 433 -33.36 -0.92 -5.07
CA LEU A 433 -34.32 -1.53 -4.15
C LEU A 433 -34.56 -2.99 -4.51
N PHE A 434 -34.60 -3.86 -3.52
CA PHE A 434 -35.11 -5.21 -3.72
C PHE A 434 -36.63 -5.16 -3.95
N PRO A 435 -37.17 -6.10 -4.74
CA PRO A 435 -38.62 -6.31 -4.85
C PRO A 435 -39.23 -6.59 -3.48
N GLY A 436 -40.42 -6.04 -3.25
CA GLY A 436 -41.13 -6.15 -1.97
C GLY A 436 -42.03 -4.95 -1.70
N SER A 437 -42.56 -4.91 -0.48
CA SER A 437 -43.48 -3.87 -0.02
C SER A 437 -42.72 -2.71 0.62
N PHE A 438 -43.05 -1.48 0.23
CA PHE A 438 -42.49 -0.24 0.76
C PHE A 438 -43.57 0.73 1.23
N TYR A 439 -43.23 1.58 2.20
CA TYR A 439 -44.06 2.64 2.72
C TYR A 439 -43.28 3.96 2.69
N LEU A 440 -43.73 4.89 1.84
CA LEU A 440 -43.09 6.17 1.60
C LEU A 440 -43.89 7.30 2.25
N ARG A 441 -43.21 8.12 3.06
CA ARG A 441 -43.79 9.27 3.75
C ARG A 441 -42.98 10.54 3.50
N PRO A 442 -43.56 11.60 2.92
CA PRO A 442 -42.94 12.92 2.85
C PRO A 442 -43.15 13.68 4.17
N LEU A 443 -42.12 14.42 4.59
CA LEU A 443 -42.13 15.26 5.78
C LEU A 443 -41.46 16.60 5.48
N LEU A 444 -42.18 17.69 5.71
CA LEU A 444 -41.66 19.05 5.66
C LEU A 444 -42.46 19.90 6.66
N LYS A 445 -41.77 20.62 7.54
CA LYS A 445 -42.43 21.50 8.51
C LYS A 445 -43.18 22.60 7.73
N GLU A 446 -44.37 22.99 8.22
CA GLU A 446 -45.30 23.93 7.57
C GLU A 446 -46.16 23.39 6.43
N TYR A 447 -45.87 22.20 5.92
CA TYR A 447 -46.59 21.61 4.80
C TYR A 447 -47.32 20.33 5.20
N ALA A 448 -48.51 20.15 4.64
CA ALA A 448 -49.24 18.89 4.65
C ALA A 448 -49.20 18.27 3.25
N PHE A 449 -49.06 16.95 3.18
CA PHE A 449 -48.97 16.21 1.93
C PHE A 449 -50.23 15.37 1.71
N SER A 450 -50.67 15.29 0.44
CA SER A 450 -51.77 14.46 -0.01
C SER A 450 -51.29 13.55 -1.14
N PRO A 451 -51.27 12.21 -0.96
CA PRO A 451 -51.56 11.49 0.30
C PRO A 451 -50.51 11.75 1.39
N PRO A 452 -50.81 11.53 2.69
CA PRO A 452 -49.83 11.74 3.76
C PRO A 452 -48.70 10.69 3.78
N ALA A 453 -48.97 9.53 3.19
CA ALA A 453 -48.01 8.45 2.93
C ALA A 453 -48.59 7.48 1.90
N GLN A 454 -47.73 6.71 1.24
CA GLN A 454 -48.10 5.80 0.16
C GLN A 454 -47.48 4.42 0.39
N ALA A 455 -48.31 3.37 0.31
CA ALA A 455 -47.84 1.98 0.23
C ALA A 455 -47.53 1.63 -1.23
N ILE A 456 -46.42 0.96 -1.46
CA ILE A 456 -45.83 0.70 -2.78
C ILE A 456 -45.40 -0.76 -2.83
N GLU A 457 -46.00 -1.53 -3.72
CA GLU A 457 -45.54 -2.88 -4.07
C GLU A 457 -44.64 -2.78 -5.30
N LEU A 458 -43.45 -3.40 -5.27
CA LEU A 458 -42.51 -3.44 -6.38
C LEU A 458 -42.15 -4.89 -6.75
N GLY A 459 -42.37 -5.25 -8.00
CA GLY A 459 -41.82 -6.45 -8.62
C GLY A 459 -40.35 -6.30 -9.02
N SER A 460 -39.73 -7.39 -9.50
CA SER A 460 -38.34 -7.43 -9.99
C SER A 460 -38.11 -6.47 -11.16
N GLY A 461 -37.26 -5.45 -10.96
CA GLY A 461 -36.91 -4.49 -12.00
C GLY A 461 -37.99 -3.46 -12.32
N GLU A 462 -39.02 -3.37 -11.48
CA GLU A 462 -40.11 -2.42 -11.66
C GLU A 462 -39.67 -1.00 -11.29
N SER A 463 -40.09 -0.03 -12.09
CA SER A 463 -39.91 1.40 -11.79
C SER A 463 -41.28 2.02 -11.58
N ARG A 464 -41.50 2.64 -10.42
CA ARG A 464 -42.80 3.20 -10.05
C ARG A 464 -42.70 4.68 -9.70
N GLU A 465 -43.57 5.47 -10.30
CA GLU A 465 -43.69 6.91 -10.04
C GLU A 465 -44.74 7.18 -8.96
N ILE A 466 -44.38 8.01 -7.98
CA ILE A 466 -45.22 8.40 -6.85
C ILE A 466 -45.28 9.92 -6.77
N VAL A 467 -46.51 10.43 -6.78
CA VAL A 467 -46.78 11.87 -6.77
C VAL A 467 -47.38 12.27 -5.43
N PHE A 468 -46.83 13.33 -4.83
CA PHE A 468 -47.39 13.97 -3.64
C PHE A 468 -47.76 15.42 -3.95
N HIS A 469 -48.92 15.86 -3.46
CA HIS A 469 -49.31 17.25 -3.49
C HIS A 469 -49.10 17.89 -2.12
N ALA A 470 -48.28 18.92 -2.07
CA ALA A 470 -48.02 19.69 -0.86
C ALA A 470 -48.95 20.91 -0.79
N THR A 471 -49.46 21.19 0.41
CA THR A 471 -50.28 22.37 0.73
C THR A 471 -49.72 23.01 1.99
N ARG A 472 -49.55 24.33 2.01
CA ARG A 472 -48.99 25.00 3.17
C ARG A 472 -50.08 25.16 4.22
N VAL A 473 -49.84 24.68 5.45
CA VAL A 473 -50.84 24.64 6.53
C VAL A 473 -50.38 25.34 7.80
N ALA A 474 -49.14 25.78 7.87
CA ALA A 474 -48.62 26.59 8.97
C ALA A 474 -47.58 27.59 8.45
N TYR A 475 -47.29 28.60 9.25
CA TYR A 475 -46.51 29.76 8.82
C TYR A 475 -45.39 30.08 9.80
N SER A 476 -44.47 30.93 9.36
CA SER A 476 -43.29 31.33 10.12
C SER A 476 -43.46 32.73 10.73
N ALA A 477 -42.85 32.93 11.89
CA ALA A 477 -42.59 34.24 12.47
C ALA A 477 -41.08 34.54 12.43
N ILE A 478 -40.73 35.70 11.87
CA ILE A 478 -39.36 36.10 11.56
C ILE A 478 -39.06 37.44 12.22
N GLY A 479 -37.89 37.53 12.87
CA GLY A 479 -37.41 38.75 13.49
C GLY A 479 -35.93 38.71 13.79
N ARG A 480 -35.43 39.77 14.43
CA ARG A 480 -34.04 39.93 14.85
C ARG A 480 -33.91 40.24 16.33
N VAL A 481 -32.79 39.84 16.91
CA VAL A 481 -32.41 40.14 18.30
C VAL A 481 -31.11 40.90 18.33
N THR A 482 -31.11 42.08 18.95
CA THR A 482 -29.94 42.97 19.04
C THR A 482 -29.72 43.47 20.47
N LEU A 483 -28.50 43.90 20.78
CA LEU A 483 -28.22 44.69 21.98
C LEU A 483 -28.70 46.13 21.82
N LEU A 484 -28.72 46.89 22.94
CA LEU A 484 -28.96 48.33 22.92
C LEU A 484 -27.97 49.08 22.02
N SER A 485 -26.75 48.55 21.83
CA SER A 485 -25.73 49.09 20.93
C SER A 485 -26.05 48.89 19.43
N GLY A 486 -27.11 48.14 19.10
CA GLY A 486 -27.46 47.76 17.73
C GLY A 486 -26.69 46.56 17.18
N GLN A 487 -25.82 45.94 17.99
CA GLN A 487 -25.10 44.72 17.63
C GLN A 487 -26.02 43.50 17.68
N SER A 488 -25.94 42.64 16.67
CA SER A 488 -26.65 41.36 16.62
C SER A 488 -26.14 40.38 17.66
N VAL A 489 -27.05 39.59 18.25
CA VAL A 489 -26.70 38.60 19.27
C VAL A 489 -27.07 37.21 18.81
N GLU A 490 -26.07 36.32 18.73
CA GLU A 490 -26.23 34.92 18.39
C GLU A 490 -26.56 34.07 19.62
N GLY A 491 -27.31 32.97 19.42
CA GLY A 491 -27.57 31.97 20.45
C GLY A 491 -28.67 32.35 21.45
N ILE A 492 -29.43 33.42 21.19
CA ILE A 492 -30.56 33.81 22.03
C ILE A 492 -31.77 32.96 21.65
N THR A 493 -32.35 32.25 22.62
CA THR A 493 -33.57 31.46 22.38
C THR A 493 -34.80 32.37 22.40
N VAL A 494 -35.60 32.30 21.35
CA VAL A 494 -36.93 32.93 21.26
C VAL A 494 -37.98 31.82 21.29
N GLU A 495 -39.03 31.98 22.10
CA GLU A 495 -40.15 31.05 22.20
C GLU A 495 -41.45 31.69 21.74
N ALA A 496 -42.29 30.92 21.05
CA ALA A 496 -43.69 31.23 20.75
C ALA A 496 -44.59 30.26 21.51
N ARG A 497 -45.51 30.81 22.31
CA ARG A 497 -46.50 30.01 23.04
C ARG A 497 -47.90 30.44 22.66
N ALA A 498 -48.73 29.50 22.21
CA ALA A 498 -50.13 29.78 21.93
C ALA A 498 -50.91 30.08 23.22
N ASP A 499 -51.93 30.94 23.14
CA ASP A 499 -52.81 31.28 24.28
C ASP A 499 -53.51 30.04 24.85
N SER A 500 -53.83 29.08 23.98
CA SER A 500 -54.41 27.78 24.34
C SER A 500 -53.43 26.85 25.07
N LYS A 501 -52.15 27.24 25.20
CA LYS A 501 -51.00 26.44 25.71
C LYS A 501 -50.76 25.11 24.98
N ARG A 502 -51.48 24.84 23.89
CA ARG A 502 -51.38 23.58 23.13
C ARG A 502 -50.17 23.54 22.20
N PHE A 503 -49.80 24.70 21.66
CA PHE A 503 -48.70 24.84 20.72
C PHE A 503 -47.56 25.64 21.34
N TYR A 504 -46.35 25.12 21.19
CA TYR A 504 -45.11 25.70 21.67
C TYR A 504 -44.04 25.48 20.61
N GLU A 505 -43.33 26.54 20.26
CA GLU A 505 -42.23 26.52 19.31
C GLU A 505 -41.07 27.37 19.83
N GLU A 506 -39.84 26.96 19.56
CA GLU A 506 -38.63 27.72 19.93
C GLU A 506 -37.60 27.73 18.81
N SER A 507 -36.80 28.80 18.74
CA SER A 507 -35.70 28.96 17.80
C SER A 507 -34.58 29.77 18.45
N GLY A 508 -33.32 29.40 18.19
CA GLY A 508 -32.18 30.26 18.49
C GLY A 508 -32.00 31.35 17.43
N THR A 509 -31.31 32.43 17.79
CA THR A 509 -30.83 33.43 16.84
C THR A 509 -29.51 32.98 16.21
N ASP A 510 -29.35 33.27 14.91
CA ASP A 510 -28.12 33.01 14.16
C ASP A 510 -27.06 34.11 14.38
N SER A 511 -25.91 34.01 13.70
CA SER A 511 -24.81 34.97 13.78
C SER A 511 -25.20 36.40 13.35
N SER A 512 -26.28 36.56 12.59
CA SER A 512 -26.84 37.86 12.21
C SER A 512 -27.87 38.38 13.23
N GLY A 513 -28.12 37.63 14.30
CA GLY A 513 -29.17 37.90 15.28
C GLY A 513 -30.57 37.56 14.75
N SER A 514 -30.71 36.95 13.58
CA SER A 514 -32.01 36.63 13.00
C SER A 514 -32.53 35.31 13.56
N TYR A 515 -33.85 35.22 13.75
CA TYR A 515 -34.52 33.99 14.16
C TYR A 515 -35.76 33.73 13.30
N ARG A 516 -36.15 32.45 13.20
CA ARG A 516 -37.34 32.03 12.46
C ARG A 516 -38.07 30.91 13.19
N LEU A 517 -39.19 31.27 13.82
CA LEU A 517 -40.10 30.32 14.46
C LEU A 517 -41.00 29.72 13.39
N ARG A 518 -40.84 28.43 13.11
CA ARG A 518 -41.55 27.71 12.05
C ARG A 518 -42.72 26.91 12.60
N GLY A 519 -43.77 26.72 11.80
CA GLY A 519 -44.89 25.81 12.14
C GLY A 519 -46.00 26.40 13.01
N LEU A 520 -46.15 27.73 13.00
CA LEU A 520 -47.23 28.41 13.72
C LEU A 520 -48.56 28.19 13.00
N GLN A 521 -49.59 27.76 13.73
CA GLN A 521 -50.89 27.42 13.16
C GLN A 521 -51.69 28.70 12.83
N PRO A 522 -52.36 28.78 11.66
CA PRO A 522 -53.24 29.90 11.33
C PRO A 522 -54.40 30.01 12.33
N ASP A 523 -54.98 31.20 12.41
CA ASP A 523 -56.08 31.57 13.31
C ASP A 523 -55.79 31.39 14.82
N THR A 524 -54.52 31.17 15.18
CA THR A 524 -54.07 31.02 16.57
C THR A 524 -53.26 32.24 17.00
N THR A 525 -53.54 32.73 18.20
CA THR A 525 -52.75 33.81 18.83
C THR A 525 -51.58 33.22 19.60
N TYR A 526 -50.38 33.73 19.31
CA TYR A 526 -49.14 33.36 19.98
C TYR A 526 -48.53 34.54 20.72
N VAL A 527 -48.03 34.29 21.92
CA VAL A 527 -47.17 35.19 22.68
C VAL A 527 -45.72 34.78 22.41
N ILE A 528 -44.99 35.66 21.72
CA ILE A 528 -43.59 35.48 21.34
C ILE A 528 -42.72 36.28 22.30
N LYS A 529 -41.68 35.67 22.86
CA LYS A 529 -40.73 36.35 23.75
C LYS A 529 -39.36 35.70 23.75
N VAL A 530 -38.37 36.44 24.22
CA VAL A 530 -37.03 35.91 24.48
C VAL A 530 -37.08 35.01 25.71
N ALA A 531 -36.69 33.74 25.54
CA ALA A 531 -36.67 32.75 26.62
C ALA A 531 -35.49 33.02 27.57
N ARG A 532 -35.75 33.01 28.87
CA ARG A 532 -34.72 33.08 29.92
C ARG A 532 -34.44 31.66 30.41
N LYS A 533 -33.52 30.92 29.78
CA LYS A 533 -33.05 29.61 30.27
C LYS A 533 -31.89 29.85 31.25
N GLY A 534 -31.91 29.21 32.42
CA GLY A 534 -30.97 29.48 33.53
C GLY A 534 -29.55 28.95 33.32
N GLU A 535 -28.60 29.55 34.05
CA GLU A 535 -27.16 29.28 34.35
C GLU A 535 -26.20 28.58 33.35
N LEU A 536 -26.67 27.86 32.33
CA LEU A 536 -25.83 27.18 31.33
C LEU A 536 -25.64 27.97 30.03
N ASP A 537 -26.40 29.03 29.79
CA ASP A 537 -26.24 29.88 28.61
C ASP A 537 -25.24 31.01 28.84
N ARG A 538 -24.32 31.20 27.88
CA ARG A 538 -23.25 32.21 27.92
C ARG A 538 -23.78 33.65 27.93
N THR A 539 -25.06 33.86 27.62
CA THR A 539 -25.69 35.17 27.52
C THR A 539 -26.60 35.42 28.73
N ARG A 540 -26.09 36.15 29.72
CA ARG A 540 -26.83 36.53 30.93
C ARG A 540 -27.77 37.70 30.62
N ILE A 541 -28.91 37.38 30.02
CA ILE A 541 -29.97 38.35 29.70
C ILE A 541 -30.65 38.83 30.99
N GLU A 542 -30.60 40.14 31.27
CA GLU A 542 -31.36 40.77 32.34
C GLU A 542 -32.84 40.92 31.93
N ARG A 543 -33.08 41.53 30.76
CA ARG A 543 -34.42 41.78 30.22
C ARG A 543 -34.41 41.91 28.69
N ALA A 544 -35.58 41.78 28.08
CA ALA A 544 -35.80 42.06 26.66
C ALA A 544 -36.87 43.16 26.52
N SER A 545 -36.78 43.94 25.45
CA SER A 545 -37.75 44.97 25.07
C SER A 545 -38.15 44.81 23.60
N PRO A 546 -39.45 44.65 23.29
CA PRO A 546 -40.55 44.44 24.23
C PRO A 546 -40.40 43.14 25.05
N GLU A 547 -41.05 43.04 26.21
CA GLU A 547 -40.96 41.83 27.04
C GLU A 547 -41.59 40.60 26.34
N SER A 548 -42.66 40.84 25.60
CA SER A 548 -43.29 39.86 24.70
C SER A 548 -44.08 40.59 23.61
N VAL A 549 -44.33 39.91 22.50
CA VAL A 549 -45.17 40.38 21.40
C VAL A 549 -46.29 39.37 21.18
N THR A 550 -47.53 39.83 21.16
CA THR A 550 -48.69 38.97 20.88
C THR A 550 -49.10 39.12 19.43
N VAL A 551 -49.15 38.02 18.69
CA VAL A 551 -49.47 38.02 17.25
C VAL A 551 -50.53 36.97 16.95
N LYS A 552 -51.56 37.37 16.18
CA LYS A 552 -52.51 36.43 15.57
C LYS A 552 -51.97 35.97 14.21
N VAL A 553 -51.75 34.67 14.05
CA VAL A 553 -51.18 34.10 12.82
C VAL A 553 -52.24 34.01 11.74
N GLY A 554 -51.97 34.59 10.58
CA GLY A 554 -52.82 34.53 9.38
C GLY A 554 -52.36 33.44 8.41
N HIS A 555 -52.56 33.69 7.11
CA HIS A 555 -52.15 32.81 6.01
C HIS A 555 -50.84 33.22 5.32
N GLU A 556 -49.99 33.98 6.01
CA GLU A 556 -48.72 34.48 5.50
C GLU A 556 -47.65 34.53 6.61
N ASP A 557 -46.39 34.62 6.20
CA ASP A 557 -45.27 34.73 7.14
C ASP A 557 -45.24 36.12 7.81
N ILE A 558 -45.13 36.12 9.13
CA ILE A 558 -45.04 37.34 9.93
C ILE A 558 -43.57 37.77 9.98
N LYS A 559 -43.31 39.04 9.67
CA LYS A 559 -41.96 39.63 9.65
C LYS A 559 -41.88 40.84 10.57
N GLY A 560 -40.67 41.19 11.01
CA GLY A 560 -40.39 42.40 11.80
C GLY A 560 -40.63 42.24 13.31
N LEU A 561 -40.53 41.02 13.83
CA LEU A 561 -40.69 40.73 15.25
C LEU A 561 -39.37 40.91 16.00
N ASP A 562 -38.92 42.15 16.12
CA ASP A 562 -37.57 42.42 16.64
C ASP A 562 -37.56 42.60 18.16
N PHE A 563 -36.48 42.15 18.82
CA PHE A 563 -36.27 42.28 20.26
C PHE A 563 -34.92 42.94 20.56
N VAL A 564 -34.90 43.85 21.53
CA VAL A 564 -33.68 44.40 22.10
C VAL A 564 -33.39 43.76 23.45
N VAL A 565 -32.24 43.12 23.59
CA VAL A 565 -31.80 42.40 24.79
C VAL A 565 -30.84 43.26 25.60
N PHE A 566 -31.00 43.24 26.92
CA PHE A 566 -30.15 43.92 27.90
C PHE A 566 -29.38 42.86 28.69
N GLU A 567 -28.06 42.98 28.71
CA GLU A 567 -27.16 42.07 29.43
C GLU A 567 -26.92 42.54 30.86
N GLN A 568 -26.71 41.58 31.76
CA GLN A 568 -26.30 41.88 33.13
C GLN A 568 -24.85 42.41 33.15
N PRO A 569 -24.55 43.49 33.91
CA PRO A 569 -23.18 43.96 34.08
C PRO A 569 -22.27 42.87 34.67
N GLU A 570 -21.15 42.59 34.03
CA GLU A 570 -20.21 41.57 34.51
C GLU A 570 -19.41 42.02 35.73
N THR A 571 -19.11 43.33 35.82
CA THR A 571 -18.23 43.92 36.83
C THR A 571 -19.01 44.43 38.03
N THR A 572 -18.43 44.22 39.22
CA THR A 572 -18.97 44.80 40.46
C THR A 572 -18.35 46.17 40.70
N ILE A 573 -19.11 47.09 41.27
CA ILE A 573 -18.67 48.45 41.61
C ILE A 573 -19.09 48.75 43.03
N LEU A 574 -18.11 48.92 43.92
CA LEU A 574 -18.30 49.46 45.26
C LEU A 574 -17.82 50.90 45.29
N SER A 575 -18.66 51.83 45.72
CA SER A 575 -18.25 53.23 45.92
C SER A 575 -18.64 53.71 47.31
N GLY A 576 -17.94 54.71 47.84
CA GLY A 576 -18.29 55.26 49.15
C GLY A 576 -17.62 56.58 49.48
N HIS A 577 -18.14 57.25 50.51
CA HIS A 577 -17.66 58.53 51.01
C HIS A 577 -17.22 58.43 52.48
N VAL A 578 -16.25 59.23 52.91
CA VAL A 578 -15.67 59.20 54.26
C VAL A 578 -15.71 60.58 54.92
N GLU A 579 -16.16 60.65 56.17
CA GLU A 579 -16.26 61.89 56.95
C GLU A 579 -15.63 61.74 58.36
N GLY A 580 -14.96 62.78 58.87
CA GLY A 580 -14.35 62.69 60.21
C GLY A 580 -13.73 64.00 60.71
N LYS A 581 -13.49 64.08 62.03
CA LYS A 581 -12.84 65.25 62.66
C LYS A 581 -11.34 65.29 62.32
N LYS A 582 -10.79 66.49 62.07
CA LYS A 582 -9.40 66.72 61.62
C LYS A 582 -9.01 65.96 60.33
N ILE A 583 -9.97 65.60 59.46
CA ILE A 583 -9.73 64.80 58.24
C ILE A 583 -8.68 65.41 57.29
N LYS A 584 -8.57 66.74 57.21
CA LYS A 584 -7.55 67.41 56.37
C LYS A 584 -6.12 67.12 56.82
N GLU A 585 -5.89 66.90 58.12
CA GLU A 585 -4.58 66.58 58.69
C GLU A 585 -4.31 65.06 58.70
N LEU A 586 -5.39 64.26 58.76
CA LEU A 586 -5.32 62.82 58.95
C LEU A 586 -5.54 61.99 57.67
N ASN A 587 -5.97 62.60 56.56
CA ASN A 587 -6.30 61.91 55.30
C ASN A 587 -5.15 61.01 54.82
N SER A 588 -3.90 61.47 54.90
CA SER A 588 -2.70 60.69 54.52
C SER A 588 -2.45 59.45 55.39
N HIS A 589 -3.11 59.37 56.54
CA HIS A 589 -2.95 58.29 57.52
C HIS A 589 -4.17 57.37 57.59
N ILE A 590 -5.23 57.61 56.80
CA ILE A 590 -6.43 56.76 56.77
C ILE A 590 -6.37 55.85 55.56
N ARG A 591 -6.69 54.57 55.75
CA ARG A 591 -6.80 53.56 54.72
C ARG A 591 -8.19 52.96 54.71
N VAL A 592 -8.72 52.74 53.51
CA VAL A 592 -9.95 51.97 53.30
C VAL A 592 -9.54 50.52 53.12
N GLU A 593 -10.12 49.63 53.93
CA GLU A 593 -9.85 48.20 53.90
C GLU A 593 -11.13 47.44 53.59
N ILE A 594 -11.08 46.61 52.55
CA ILE A 594 -12.17 45.73 52.10
C ILE A 594 -11.72 44.29 52.26
N ARG A 595 -12.53 43.50 52.94
CA ARG A 595 -12.26 42.09 53.28
C ARG A 595 -13.41 41.22 52.83
N LEU A 596 -13.18 39.93 52.62
CA LEU A 596 -14.30 38.99 52.50
C LEU A 596 -15.00 38.82 53.86
N ALA A 597 -16.32 38.78 53.85
CA ALA A 597 -17.10 38.48 55.05
C ALA A 597 -16.93 37.02 55.50
N SER A 598 -16.71 36.09 54.57
CA SER A 598 -16.49 34.67 54.89
C SER A 598 -15.11 34.39 55.49
N ASP A 599 -14.11 35.23 55.18
CA ASP A 599 -12.76 35.14 55.75
C ASP A 599 -12.24 36.55 56.07
N PRO A 600 -12.50 37.05 57.30
CA PRO A 600 -12.10 38.39 57.72
C PRO A 600 -10.58 38.59 57.79
N SER A 601 -9.79 37.52 57.66
CA SER A 601 -8.32 37.59 57.63
C SER A 601 -7.80 37.92 56.23
N LYS A 602 -8.59 37.68 55.19
CA LYS A 602 -8.24 37.91 53.79
C LYS A 602 -8.66 39.32 53.35
N ILE A 603 -7.67 40.17 53.14
CA ILE A 603 -7.84 41.52 52.62
C ILE A 603 -7.88 41.45 51.10
N GLU A 604 -8.97 41.90 50.49
CA GLU A 604 -9.14 41.92 49.04
C GLU A 604 -8.66 43.24 48.44
N SER A 605 -8.87 44.34 49.15
CA SER A 605 -8.36 45.64 48.73
C SER A 605 -8.02 46.51 49.93
N ILE A 606 -6.87 47.18 49.87
CA ILE A 606 -6.47 48.19 50.85
C ILE A 606 -5.76 49.35 50.13
N PHE A 607 -6.25 50.56 50.33
CA PHE A 607 -5.69 51.75 49.71
C PHE A 607 -5.82 52.97 50.62
N PRO A 608 -4.91 53.95 50.51
CA PRO A 608 -5.04 55.22 51.24
C PRO A 608 -6.28 55.98 50.79
N LEU A 609 -6.94 56.66 51.72
CA LEU A 609 -8.13 57.46 51.43
C LEU A 609 -7.78 58.58 50.43
N PRO A 610 -8.47 58.68 49.28
CA PRO A 610 -8.22 59.76 48.34
C PRO A 610 -8.50 61.15 48.95
N LEU A 611 -7.84 62.20 48.44
CA LEU A 611 -8.02 63.58 48.90
C LEU A 611 -9.47 64.10 48.75
N SER A 612 -10.25 63.52 47.85
CA SER A 612 -11.68 63.81 47.65
C SER A 612 -12.57 63.22 48.75
N ASN A 613 -12.02 62.39 49.65
CA ASN A 613 -12.73 61.56 50.62
C ASN A 613 -13.78 60.63 49.97
N PHE A 614 -13.71 60.42 48.66
CA PHE A 614 -14.56 59.50 47.90
C PHE A 614 -13.70 58.42 47.25
N PHE A 615 -14.15 57.19 47.31
CA PHE A 615 -13.48 56.06 46.65
C PHE A 615 -14.46 55.22 45.83
N GLN A 616 -13.92 54.60 44.79
CA GLN A 616 -14.62 53.63 43.97
C GLN A 616 -13.67 52.48 43.66
N VAL A 617 -14.13 51.26 43.92
CA VAL A 617 -13.44 50.01 43.65
C VAL A 617 -14.27 49.23 42.66
N LYS A 618 -13.62 48.76 41.60
CA LYS A 618 -14.23 47.90 40.58
C LYS A 618 -13.69 46.49 40.74
N ASP A 619 -14.41 45.51 40.18
CA ASP A 619 -13.96 44.13 40.02
C ASP A 619 -13.69 43.39 41.34
N LEU A 620 -14.48 43.71 42.36
CA LEU A 620 -14.54 42.90 43.59
C LEU A 620 -15.25 41.57 43.29
N SER A 621 -14.83 40.51 43.99
CA SER A 621 -15.49 39.21 43.88
C SER A 621 -17.00 39.31 44.15
N LYS A 622 -17.83 38.50 43.47
CA LYS A 622 -19.29 38.45 43.69
C LYS A 622 -19.59 37.65 44.96
N SER A 623 -19.33 38.25 46.11
CA SER A 623 -19.57 37.66 47.44
C SER A 623 -19.92 38.76 48.44
N LYS A 624 -19.96 38.41 49.73
CA LYS A 624 -20.18 39.38 50.81
C LYS A 624 -18.84 39.95 51.30
N HIS A 625 -18.78 41.26 51.49
CA HIS A 625 -17.58 42.00 51.86
C HIS A 625 -17.78 42.81 53.12
N LEU A 626 -16.72 42.98 53.92
CA LEU A 626 -16.66 43.87 55.07
C LEU A 626 -15.77 45.07 54.73
N LEU A 627 -16.34 46.26 54.83
CA LEU A 627 -15.69 47.54 54.57
C LEU A 627 -15.40 48.24 55.90
N GLN A 628 -14.14 48.60 56.15
CA GLN A 628 -13.70 49.27 57.37
C GLN A 628 -12.61 50.31 57.09
N LEU A 629 -12.62 51.42 57.84
CA LEU A 629 -11.52 52.39 57.83
C LEU A 629 -10.44 52.02 58.86
N LYS A 630 -9.17 52.20 58.53
CA LYS A 630 -8.07 52.03 59.48
C LYS A 630 -7.08 53.17 59.45
N SER A 631 -6.52 53.48 60.61
CA SER A 631 -5.40 54.43 60.73
C SER A 631 -4.06 53.74 60.58
N ALA A 632 -3.12 54.41 59.92
CA ALA A 632 -1.71 54.04 59.81
C ALA A 632 -0.85 54.64 60.94
N LEU A 633 -1.44 55.44 61.86
CA LEU A 633 -0.73 56.00 63.01
C LEU A 633 -0.44 54.93 64.09
N PRO A 634 0.66 55.06 64.87
CA PRO A 634 1.00 54.11 65.93
C PRO A 634 -0.08 54.07 67.02
N SER A 635 -0.54 52.87 67.36
CA SER A 635 -1.57 52.63 68.38
C SER A 635 -1.13 52.94 69.81
N SER A 636 0.15 53.25 70.04
CA SER A 636 0.70 53.61 71.36
C SER A 636 0.44 55.07 71.76
N ALA A 637 0.05 55.92 70.82
CA ALA A 637 -0.22 57.34 71.07
C ALA A 637 -1.66 57.76 70.70
N HIS A 638 -2.35 56.97 69.87
CA HIS A 638 -3.68 57.29 69.37
C HIS A 638 -4.57 56.03 69.32
N LYS A 639 -5.80 56.15 69.82
CA LYS A 639 -6.84 55.12 69.67
C LYS A 639 -7.78 55.51 68.52
N PHE A 640 -7.85 54.68 67.46
CA PHE A 640 -8.69 54.91 66.27
C PHE A 640 -9.87 53.95 66.24
N GLU A 641 -11.09 54.48 66.16
CA GLU A 641 -12.34 53.71 66.09
C GLU A 641 -13.09 54.02 64.78
N SER A 642 -13.56 52.97 64.08
CA SER A 642 -14.31 53.06 62.81
C SER A 642 -15.41 52.00 62.73
N GLU A 643 -16.47 52.30 61.98
CA GLU A 643 -17.57 51.38 61.71
C GLU A 643 -17.17 50.30 60.68
N VAL A 644 -17.74 49.09 60.82
CA VAL A 644 -17.58 47.98 59.87
C VAL A 644 -18.92 47.73 59.18
N ILE A 645 -18.95 47.82 57.86
CA ILE A 645 -20.18 47.66 57.05
C ILE A 645 -20.09 46.39 56.20
N GLU A 646 -21.12 45.55 56.25
CA GLU A 646 -21.27 44.37 55.37
C GLU A 646 -22.00 44.75 54.07
N ILE A 647 -21.43 44.36 52.93
CA ILE A 647 -21.92 44.65 51.58
C ILE A 647 -22.10 43.32 50.84
N ASP A 648 -23.22 43.14 50.14
CA ASP A 648 -23.51 41.93 49.36
C ASP A 648 -23.41 42.23 47.85
N LEU A 649 -22.23 41.97 47.27
CA LEU A 649 -21.96 42.17 45.85
C LEU A 649 -22.42 41.01 44.97
N GLU A 650 -22.90 39.92 45.57
CA GLU A 650 -23.53 38.79 44.85
C GLU A 650 -24.96 39.14 44.45
N ARG A 651 -25.72 39.77 45.37
CA ARG A 651 -27.10 40.23 45.09
C ARG A 651 -27.15 41.59 44.40
N HIS A 652 -26.25 42.49 44.75
CA HIS A 652 -26.21 43.85 44.21
C HIS A 652 -24.81 44.15 43.67
N PRO A 653 -24.55 43.94 42.36
CA PRO A 653 -23.20 44.12 41.81
C PRO A 653 -22.72 45.57 41.88
N GLN A 654 -23.61 46.56 42.03
CA GLN A 654 -23.25 47.96 42.20
C GLN A 654 -23.83 48.51 43.52
N VAL A 655 -22.96 48.90 44.46
CA VAL A 655 -23.35 49.41 45.77
C VAL A 655 -22.60 50.71 46.09
N HIS A 656 -23.33 51.70 46.60
CA HIS A 656 -22.77 52.93 47.14
C HIS A 656 -22.97 52.99 48.67
N VAL A 657 -21.90 53.20 49.42
CA VAL A 657 -21.90 53.22 50.89
C VAL A 657 -21.69 54.66 51.38
N GLY A 658 -22.71 55.20 52.07
CA GLY A 658 -22.75 56.55 52.65
C GLY A 658 -21.76 56.78 53.81
N PRO A 659 -21.67 57.99 54.39
CA PRO A 659 -20.44 58.51 54.97
C PRO A 659 -19.90 57.62 56.10
N LEU A 660 -18.79 56.95 55.82
CA LEU A 660 -18.05 56.18 56.80
C LEU A 660 -17.39 57.15 57.77
N SER A 661 -17.72 57.03 59.06
CA SER A 661 -17.19 57.92 60.10
C SER A 661 -16.12 57.25 60.96
N TYR A 662 -15.20 58.06 61.51
CA TYR A 662 -14.16 57.59 62.44
C TYR A 662 -13.93 58.56 63.62
N ARG A 663 -13.39 58.06 64.74
CA ARG A 663 -13.02 58.82 65.95
C ARG A 663 -11.58 58.52 66.38
N ILE A 664 -10.88 59.54 66.89
CA ILE A 664 -9.50 59.42 67.40
C ILE A 664 -9.38 60.05 68.79
N GLU A 665 -8.79 59.33 69.75
CA GLU A 665 -8.44 59.80 71.10
C GLU A 665 -6.91 59.78 71.32
N GLU A 666 -6.34 60.83 71.91
CA GLU A 666 -4.89 60.99 72.22
C GLU A 666 -4.62 60.71 73.71
N ASP A 667 -3.71 59.79 74.05
CA ASP A 667 -3.36 59.43 75.45
C ASP A 667 -2.11 60.19 75.92
N ILE A 668 -2.23 61.12 76.88
CA ILE A 668 -1.09 61.83 77.51
C ILE A 668 -1.02 61.49 79.01
N HIS A 669 0.00 60.74 79.45
CA HIS A 669 0.31 60.50 80.87
C HIS A 669 0.98 61.75 81.49
N LYS A 670 0.43 62.32 82.58
CA LYS A 670 1.01 63.45 83.34
C LYS A 670 1.58 63.00 84.70
N GLN A 671 2.78 63.51 85.04
CA GLN A 671 3.54 63.29 86.28
C GLN A 671 3.44 64.55 87.18
N GLU A 672 3.07 64.42 88.46
CA GLU A 672 2.83 65.56 89.40
C GLU A 672 4.00 65.84 90.38
N LEU A 673 4.20 67.12 90.74
CA LEU A 673 5.08 67.68 91.79
C LEU A 673 4.26 68.65 92.68
N THR A 674 4.51 68.70 93.99
CA THR A 674 3.74 69.35 95.09
C THR A 674 3.95 70.86 95.31
N PRO A 675 2.97 71.61 95.89
CA PRO A 675 3.25 72.57 97.00
C PRO A 675 2.13 72.76 98.08
N ALA A 676 2.44 73.54 99.15
CA ALA A 676 1.84 73.63 100.51
C ALA A 676 0.58 74.54 100.73
N PRO A 677 -0.10 74.53 101.93
CA PRO A 677 -1.50 74.97 102.11
C PRO A 677 -1.75 76.27 102.93
N VAL A 678 -2.89 76.96 102.71
CA VAL A 678 -3.40 78.09 103.53
C VAL A 678 -4.93 77.97 103.72
N TYR A 679 -5.37 77.36 104.83
CA TYR A 679 -6.77 77.02 105.12
C TYR A 679 -7.53 77.82 106.24
N PRO A 680 -7.01 78.84 106.97
CA PRO A 680 -7.77 79.40 108.10
C PRO A 680 -8.73 80.57 107.78
N LEU A 681 -8.82 81.07 106.54
CA LEU A 681 -9.67 82.24 106.21
C LEU A 681 -11.13 81.92 105.87
N VAL A 682 -11.44 80.69 105.45
CA VAL A 682 -12.77 80.34 104.90
C VAL A 682 -13.77 79.95 105.99
N VAL A 683 -13.30 79.49 107.15
CA VAL A 683 -14.16 79.01 108.25
C VAL A 683 -14.90 80.15 108.97
N GLY A 684 -14.40 81.38 108.92
CA GLY A 684 -14.99 82.52 109.67
C GLY A 684 -16.24 83.15 109.05
N VAL A 685 -16.42 83.09 107.73
CA VAL A 685 -17.46 83.89 107.03
C VAL A 685 -18.79 83.15 106.90
N SER A 686 -18.77 81.81 106.80
CA SER A 686 -19.98 81.02 106.51
C SER A 686 -20.94 80.83 107.70
N VAL A 687 -20.47 80.98 108.93
CA VAL A 687 -21.26 80.70 110.15
C VAL A 687 -22.21 81.86 110.50
N ILE A 688 -21.90 83.10 110.09
CA ILE A 688 -22.69 84.29 110.46
C ILE A 688 -23.92 84.46 109.55
N THR A 689 -23.85 84.01 108.30
CA THR A 689 -24.95 84.13 107.32
C THR A 689 -26.09 83.13 107.51
N LEU A 690 -25.86 82.01 108.21
CA LEU A 690 -26.87 80.95 108.36
C LEU A 690 -27.88 81.21 109.50
N PHE A 691 -27.62 82.16 110.40
CA PHE A 691 -28.45 82.40 111.58
C PHE A 691 -29.54 83.47 111.41
N VAL A 692 -29.57 84.23 110.31
CA VAL A 692 -30.40 85.46 110.20
C VAL A 692 -31.70 85.28 109.39
N CYS A 693 -31.95 84.14 108.73
CA CYS A 693 -33.11 84.00 107.84
C CYS A 693 -33.94 82.70 108.04
N MET A 694 -34.67 82.60 109.15
CA MET A 694 -35.94 81.86 109.29
C MET A 694 -36.99 82.86 109.82
N PRO A 695 -38.29 82.84 109.44
CA PRO A 695 -39.14 81.63 109.41
C PRO A 695 -40.28 81.60 108.35
N ARG A 696 -40.76 80.40 108.00
CA ARG A 696 -42.18 79.96 107.87
C ARG A 696 -42.19 78.56 107.26
N LEU A 697 -42.04 77.56 108.12
CA LEU A 697 -41.97 76.15 107.79
C LEU A 697 -42.96 75.41 108.70
N LYS A 698 -44.20 75.27 108.24
CA LYS A 698 -45.15 74.26 108.69
C LYS A 698 -46.40 74.25 107.81
N ASP A 699 -46.77 73.05 107.42
CA ASP A 699 -48.10 72.57 106.99
C ASP A 699 -48.21 72.06 105.54
N LEU A 700 -48.78 70.84 105.45
CA LEU A 700 -48.88 69.87 104.34
C LEU A 700 -47.64 68.97 104.22
N TYR A 701 -47.28 68.14 105.21
CA TYR A 701 -48.03 66.98 105.74
C TYR A 701 -48.56 66.08 104.60
N GLN A 702 -47.80 65.04 104.25
CA GLN A 702 -48.09 63.67 104.69
C GLN A 702 -49.51 63.19 104.34
N ALA A 703 -49.62 62.48 103.21
CA ALA A 703 -50.57 61.38 103.06
C ALA A 703 -50.13 60.46 101.91
N ALA A 704 -49.55 59.31 102.29
CA ALA A 704 -49.44 58.03 101.57
C ALA A 704 -48.04 57.42 101.71
N MET A 705 -47.76 56.97 102.93
CA MET A 705 -46.68 56.05 103.28
C MET A 705 -47.14 54.59 103.05
N ALA A 706 -46.12 53.72 102.94
CA ALA A 706 -46.14 52.29 103.30
C ALA A 706 -46.86 51.35 102.30
N SER A 707 -46.40 50.13 101.99
CA SER A 707 -45.39 49.20 102.55
C SER A 707 -45.37 47.96 101.61
N VAL A 708 -44.36 47.08 101.53
CA VAL A 708 -44.09 45.85 102.33
C VAL A 708 -43.11 45.06 101.42
N SER A 709 -41.82 44.82 101.77
CA SER A 709 -41.22 43.61 102.40
C SER A 709 -41.54 42.25 101.69
N ALA A 710 -40.73 41.19 101.64
CA ALA A 710 -39.53 40.77 102.36
C ALA A 710 -38.84 39.55 101.67
N SER A 711 -37.52 39.40 101.92
CA SER A 711 -36.77 38.17 102.37
C SER A 711 -36.71 36.87 101.52
N SER A 712 -35.72 35.96 101.61
CA SER A 712 -34.32 35.88 102.08
C SER A 712 -33.81 34.42 101.96
N THR A 713 -32.50 34.22 101.72
CA THR A 713 -31.59 33.11 102.22
C THR A 713 -31.81 31.66 101.70
N THR A 714 -30.83 30.77 101.43
CA THR A 714 -29.50 30.40 102.01
C THR A 714 -28.60 29.65 100.97
N ALA A 715 -27.32 30.01 100.76
CA ALA A 715 -26.05 29.40 101.27
C ALA A 715 -25.64 28.00 100.71
N LYS A 716 -24.61 27.92 99.83
CA LYS A 716 -23.18 27.46 100.02
C LYS A 716 -23.01 25.92 100.19
N LYS A 717 -22.04 25.18 99.60
CA LYS A 717 -20.77 25.44 98.89
C LYS A 717 -20.22 24.09 98.31
N ASP A 718 -19.58 24.15 97.13
CA ASP A 718 -18.32 23.48 96.70
C ASP A 718 -18.13 21.94 96.74
N VAL A 719 -17.45 21.23 95.81
CA VAL A 719 -16.40 21.62 94.83
C VAL A 719 -16.13 20.57 93.73
N ARG A 720 -15.70 21.06 92.55
CA ARG A 720 -14.89 20.48 91.42
C ARG A 720 -15.38 19.23 90.67
N LYS A 721 -15.33 19.17 89.33
CA LYS A 721 -14.16 19.41 88.44
C LYS A 721 -14.57 19.75 86.98
N LEU A 722 -13.67 20.47 86.31
CA LEU A 722 -13.54 20.88 84.89
C LEU A 722 -14.15 19.97 83.78
N VAL A 723 -14.72 20.57 82.73
CA VAL A 723 -14.12 20.87 81.39
C VAL A 723 -15.23 21.43 80.46
N VAL A 724 -14.88 22.42 79.64
CA VAL A 724 -15.77 23.26 78.83
C VAL A 724 -16.18 22.64 77.48
N ARG A 725 -17.46 22.85 77.21
CA ARG A 725 -18.30 22.84 75.99
C ARG A 725 -17.61 23.03 74.61
N LYS A 726 -18.02 22.15 73.67
CA LYS A 726 -18.63 22.44 72.34
C LYS A 726 -19.03 23.93 72.15
N LYS A 727 -18.92 24.56 70.98
CA LYS A 727 -19.40 24.13 69.64
C LYS A 727 -19.19 25.33 68.68
N THR A 728 -18.93 25.04 67.39
CA THR A 728 -19.43 25.75 66.18
C THR A 728 -19.27 27.28 66.07
N TYR A 729 -18.92 27.84 64.92
CA TYR A 729 -19.38 27.55 63.57
C TYR A 729 -18.29 27.94 62.58
#